data_AF-A0AAN7TEE7-F1
#
_entry.id   AF-A0AAN7TEE7-F1
#
_cell.length_a   1.000
_cell.length_b   1.000
_cell.length_c   1.000
_cell.angle_alpha   90.00
_cell.angle_beta   90.00
_cell.angle_gamma   90.00
#
_symmetry.space_group_name_H-M   'P 1'
#
loop_
_entity.id
_entity.type
_entity.pdbx_description
1 polymer ?
#
loop_
_entity_poly.entity_id
_entity_poly.type
_entity_poly.pdbx_seq_one_letter_code
_entity_poly.pdbx_strand_id
1 'polypeptide(L)'
;MPFAGPAALTMMSEVATLRYVKSKTHVPVPHVLAWSSQTESGAVGIEYIITEHVSGVALNGIWSQMSELQQIEFVQSMGKLMEELCALEFEALGSLYLNTVDKPSWAQPINEDSGVYKDDRTTQVAVPLDLQGPWQDLSTFLADLTHISKVTVDQRTSSQKLREDHSQLLETSKKTLELVGDTTTVQDSCSPLLFHPDLHARNIFVDPNDPTVILGIIDWQSTAIEPAFVHVVETPDFAEEPLLDKILDADPSPDTREAQSHAQRCSIAWAVMAFICPKLGKATALNPVLGRYLAGVSSGYSDNAIALRSLLTDVSSEWKELGIAGECPYQPNPQDADSLSVELDELESTQRLRAYLSRLLRCETDGWVEEGRWEEVVPVYREQYAKFVSSCIASKEEDETVEDAERKANSPGTAAPDATTTNAQADKIESGFSTAHDLSAQPEHRTPCFEDYVIYAELQRAHDDAVDGKRRPWTADRLYAIAHGALPVQHDLTLTETSDSQTAGLTDLETEKVNAWRAIRQASWAGAFYLCTTDILGPFNAPYAFRQNGYVPGTLLYVFMGGMAFYCGGLLWWLYVKLDSDRFPVKSYSDITERTAGRYMRFLVTWLVFIHMIVNVATTSLSAAQSLYQLTKGRICFVVAIVVWILVGCVLNQIRTLKRYSWLASSAIWINILVIFLSVGFIAHSPPNYAAAKASYGIDAGPVIKQAFASYPFYERINGVMNIVYAYGGATIFPQIIAEMRRPMDFLKAFSIAQALIFTIYVFYGLYVYSFQGQYTLPVAFQGVSKYSWQTVGNTLNLISGVIAGGLYGNIGLKIFYVNVVEGVLKGPALLTPRGRLCWSVTVIVFWWVGFIIGSAIPQVQTLSGMVGAVTNM
;
A
#
# COMPACT_ATOMS: atom_id res chain seq x y z
N MET A 1 -12.22 23.54 -22.48
CA MET A 1 -12.81 22.55 -23.41
C MET A 1 -13.63 23.24 -24.50
N PRO A 2 -13.63 22.75 -25.76
CA PRO A 2 -14.28 23.40 -26.89
C PRO A 2 -15.71 22.90 -27.21
N PHE A 3 -16.30 22.02 -26.38
CA PHE A 3 -17.46 21.21 -26.78
C PHE A 3 -18.79 21.93 -26.97
N ALA A 4 -19.02 23.03 -26.26
CA ALA A 4 -20.36 23.63 -26.25
C ALA A 4 -20.56 24.73 -27.31
N GLY A 5 -19.54 25.06 -28.11
CA GLY A 5 -19.70 26.02 -29.20
C GLY A 5 -20.02 27.45 -28.70
N PRO A 6 -20.89 28.22 -29.38
CA PRO A 6 -21.27 29.58 -29.01
C PRO A 6 -21.68 29.77 -27.54
N ALA A 7 -21.49 30.97 -27.00
CA ALA A 7 -21.80 31.32 -25.60
C ALA A 7 -23.23 30.92 -25.16
N ALA A 8 -24.21 31.11 -26.05
CA ALA A 8 -25.60 30.73 -25.81
C ALA A 8 -25.80 29.23 -25.52
N LEU A 9 -25.09 28.35 -26.24
CA LEU A 9 -25.21 26.90 -26.08
C LEU A 9 -24.46 26.38 -24.87
N THR A 10 -23.26 26.93 -24.61
CA THR A 10 -22.51 26.65 -23.37
C THR A 10 -23.36 26.88 -22.14
N MET A 11 -24.07 28.00 -22.10
CA MET A 11 -25.00 28.30 -21.01
C MET A 11 -26.23 27.40 -21.01
N MET A 12 -26.85 27.12 -22.17
CA MET A 12 -27.98 26.18 -22.24
C MET A 12 -27.60 24.79 -21.73
N SER A 13 -26.37 24.35 -22.02
CA SER A 13 -25.82 23.08 -21.57
C SER A 13 -25.56 23.06 -20.07
N GLU A 14 -25.00 24.13 -19.53
CA GLU A 14 -24.80 24.28 -18.10
C GLU A 14 -26.14 24.23 -17.34
N VAL A 15 -27.16 24.93 -17.82
CA VAL A 15 -28.51 24.90 -17.23
C VAL A 15 -29.09 23.49 -17.23
N ALA A 16 -28.94 22.76 -18.34
CA ALA A 16 -29.42 21.39 -18.45
C ALA A 16 -28.68 20.45 -17.49
N THR A 17 -27.35 20.60 -17.40
CA THR A 17 -26.48 19.83 -16.51
C THR A 17 -26.85 20.05 -15.05
N LEU A 18 -26.96 21.31 -14.60
CA LEU A 18 -27.34 21.65 -13.22
C LEU A 18 -28.70 21.05 -12.84
N ARG A 19 -29.69 21.11 -13.75
CA ARG A 19 -31.01 20.51 -13.52
C ARG A 19 -30.95 18.99 -13.50
N TYR A 20 -30.18 18.38 -14.40
CA TYR A 20 -30.05 16.93 -14.50
C TYR A 20 -29.39 16.35 -13.26
N VAL A 21 -28.22 16.87 -12.87
CA VAL A 21 -27.48 16.44 -11.67
C VAL A 21 -28.36 16.56 -10.43
N LYS A 22 -28.99 17.74 -10.22
CA LYS A 22 -29.89 17.96 -9.07
C LYS A 22 -31.08 16.99 -9.02
N SER A 23 -31.56 16.53 -10.18
CA SER A 23 -32.70 15.60 -10.27
C SER A 23 -32.33 14.13 -10.09
N LYS A 24 -31.05 13.77 -10.30
CA LYS A 24 -30.59 12.37 -10.35
C LYS A 24 -29.65 11.99 -9.22
N THR A 25 -29.00 12.95 -8.57
CA THR A 25 -28.01 12.71 -7.51
C THR A 25 -28.24 13.63 -6.32
N HIS A 26 -27.52 13.37 -5.23
CA HIS A 26 -27.43 14.24 -4.06
C HIS A 26 -26.26 15.21 -4.15
N VAL A 27 -25.58 15.29 -5.30
CA VAL A 27 -24.50 16.26 -5.51
C VAL A 27 -25.07 17.66 -5.34
N PRO A 28 -24.54 18.46 -4.40
CA PRO A 28 -25.10 19.76 -4.11
C PRO A 28 -24.72 20.73 -5.24
N VAL A 29 -25.68 21.01 -6.11
CA VAL A 29 -25.53 21.99 -7.20
C VAL A 29 -26.56 23.11 -7.05
N PRO A 30 -26.20 24.35 -7.43
CA PRO A 30 -27.09 25.49 -7.25
C PRO A 30 -28.33 25.38 -8.14
N HIS A 31 -29.49 25.68 -7.57
CA HIS A 31 -30.76 25.71 -8.28
C HIS A 31 -30.78 26.85 -9.31
N VAL A 32 -31.11 26.53 -10.56
CA VAL A 32 -31.33 27.53 -11.61
C VAL A 32 -32.70 28.21 -11.39
N LEU A 33 -32.68 29.49 -11.02
CA LEU A 33 -33.86 30.32 -10.76
C LEU A 33 -34.41 30.95 -12.05
N ALA A 34 -33.53 31.46 -12.90
CA ALA A 34 -33.87 32.05 -14.20
C ALA A 34 -32.67 31.94 -15.15
N TRP A 35 -32.90 31.91 -16.46
CA TRP A 35 -31.85 31.94 -17.46
C TRP A 35 -32.42 32.43 -18.80
N SER A 36 -31.58 32.95 -19.69
CA SER A 36 -31.98 33.35 -21.05
C SER A 36 -30.80 33.32 -22.01
N SER A 37 -30.93 32.59 -23.11
CA SER A 37 -29.98 32.57 -24.23
C SER A 37 -30.23 33.61 -25.32
N GLN A 38 -31.31 34.39 -25.19
CA GLN A 38 -31.68 35.39 -26.18
C GLN A 38 -31.02 36.75 -25.89
N THR A 39 -30.10 37.16 -26.75
CA THR A 39 -29.39 38.45 -26.68
C THR A 39 -30.17 39.60 -27.33
N GLU A 40 -30.87 39.35 -28.44
CA GLU A 40 -31.55 40.40 -29.22
C GLU A 40 -32.96 40.76 -28.71
N SER A 41 -33.66 39.81 -28.07
CA SER A 41 -35.07 39.96 -27.64
C SER A 41 -35.26 40.02 -26.11
N GLY A 42 -34.22 39.83 -25.32
CA GLY A 42 -34.27 39.83 -23.86
C GLY A 42 -34.11 41.22 -23.24
N ALA A 43 -34.81 41.48 -22.11
CA ALA A 43 -34.73 42.76 -21.39
C ALA A 43 -33.32 43.09 -20.83
N VAL A 44 -32.42 42.10 -20.75
CA VAL A 44 -31.05 42.21 -20.22
C VAL A 44 -30.02 42.40 -21.36
N GLY A 45 -30.35 42.03 -22.60
CA GLY A 45 -29.49 42.22 -23.79
C GLY A 45 -28.25 41.32 -23.89
N ILE A 46 -28.05 40.42 -22.93
CA ILE A 46 -26.94 39.46 -22.89
C ILE A 46 -27.44 38.10 -22.36
N GLU A 47 -26.68 37.05 -22.64
CA GLU A 47 -26.86 35.73 -22.04
C GLU A 47 -26.69 35.77 -20.51
N TYR A 48 -27.54 35.07 -19.77
CA TYR A 48 -27.39 34.96 -18.30
C TYR A 48 -27.98 33.68 -17.71
N ILE A 49 -27.43 33.29 -16.55
CA ILE A 49 -28.01 32.32 -15.61
C ILE A 49 -28.09 33.00 -14.24
N ILE A 50 -29.24 32.91 -13.59
CA ILE A 50 -29.44 33.30 -12.20
C ILE A 50 -29.67 32.02 -11.40
N THR A 51 -28.82 31.78 -10.42
CA THR A 51 -28.87 30.59 -9.57
C THR A 51 -29.10 30.97 -8.10
N GLU A 52 -29.45 29.97 -7.28
CA GLU A 52 -29.49 30.15 -5.84
C GLU A 52 -28.08 30.42 -5.27
N HIS A 53 -28.02 31.31 -4.29
CA HIS A 53 -26.77 31.60 -3.60
C HIS A 53 -26.37 30.40 -2.71
N VAL A 54 -25.18 29.84 -2.94
CA VAL A 54 -24.62 28.77 -2.12
C VAL A 54 -24.15 29.34 -0.78
N SER A 55 -24.84 28.96 0.30
CA SER A 55 -24.60 29.51 1.64
C SER A 55 -23.44 28.78 2.33
N GLY A 56 -22.20 29.08 1.95
CA GLY A 56 -20.98 28.49 2.52
C GLY A 56 -19.75 29.37 2.29
N VAL A 57 -18.58 28.82 2.59
CA VAL A 57 -17.28 29.44 2.27
C VAL A 57 -16.55 28.60 1.23
N ALA A 58 -15.83 29.25 0.31
CA ALA A 58 -15.03 28.55 -0.69
C ALA A 58 -13.91 27.75 -0.02
N LEU A 59 -13.70 26.51 -0.46
CA LEU A 59 -12.74 25.59 0.15
C LEU A 59 -11.33 26.16 0.11
N ASN A 60 -10.90 26.78 -0.99
CA ASN A 60 -9.58 27.37 -1.13
C ASN A 60 -9.25 28.41 -0.02
N GLY A 61 -10.25 29.18 0.42
CA GLY A 61 -10.10 30.19 1.47
C GLY A 61 -9.88 29.61 2.87
N ILE A 62 -10.33 28.38 3.12
CA ILE A 62 -10.23 27.71 4.43
C ILE A 62 -9.34 26.46 4.44
N TRP A 63 -8.93 25.96 3.27
CA TRP A 63 -8.18 24.71 3.12
C TRP A 63 -6.91 24.68 3.97
N SER A 64 -6.16 25.79 3.97
CA SER A 64 -4.95 25.95 4.78
C SER A 64 -5.20 26.02 6.29
N GLN A 65 -6.44 26.25 6.71
CA GLN A 65 -6.87 26.33 8.11
C GLN A 65 -7.45 24.99 8.61
N MET A 66 -7.79 24.07 7.71
CA MET A 66 -8.30 22.74 8.04
C MET A 66 -7.20 21.89 8.66
N SER A 67 -7.58 21.05 9.62
CA SER A 67 -6.67 20.00 10.11
C SER A 67 -6.47 18.91 9.06
N GLU A 68 -5.37 18.17 9.16
CA GLU A 68 -5.05 17.07 8.26
C GLU A 68 -6.18 16.03 8.17
N LEU A 69 -6.78 15.69 9.31
CA LEU A 69 -7.92 14.77 9.36
C LEU A 69 -9.12 15.32 8.59
N GLN A 70 -9.44 16.61 8.75
CA GLN A 70 -10.54 17.25 8.03
C GLN A 70 -10.31 17.31 6.53
N GLN A 71 -9.07 17.51 6.07
CA GLN A 71 -8.73 17.47 4.64
C GLN A 71 -8.97 16.07 4.06
N ILE A 72 -8.56 15.02 4.76
CA ILE A 72 -8.81 13.63 4.34
C ILE A 72 -10.30 13.29 4.38
N GLU A 73 -11.02 13.68 5.42
CA GLU A 73 -12.48 13.48 5.54
C GLU A 73 -13.26 14.24 4.46
N PHE A 74 -12.79 15.43 4.09
CA PHE A 74 -13.30 16.18 2.94
C PHE A 74 -13.09 15.39 1.64
N VAL A 75 -11.88 14.90 1.36
CA VAL A 75 -11.58 14.11 0.15
C VAL A 75 -12.47 12.86 0.07
N GLN A 76 -12.70 12.20 1.20
CA GLN A 76 -13.64 11.06 1.27
C GLN A 76 -15.08 11.49 0.98
N SER A 77 -15.51 12.66 1.47
CA SER A 77 -16.85 13.20 1.22
C SER A 77 -17.04 13.57 -0.25
N MET A 78 -16.03 14.17 -0.88
CA MET A 78 -16.02 14.42 -2.32
C MET A 78 -16.09 13.13 -3.13
N GLY A 79 -15.28 12.13 -2.77
CA GLY A 79 -15.28 10.83 -3.45
C GLY A 79 -16.64 10.12 -3.42
N LYS A 80 -17.40 10.25 -2.33
CA LYS A 80 -18.78 9.73 -2.25
C LYS A 80 -19.74 10.44 -3.20
N LEU A 81 -19.63 11.76 -3.34
CA LEU A 81 -20.44 12.52 -4.30
C LEU A 81 -20.11 12.14 -5.75
N MET A 82 -18.83 11.89 -6.03
CA MET A 82 -18.39 11.44 -7.36
C MET A 82 -18.86 10.02 -7.69
N GLU A 83 -18.96 9.14 -6.70
CA GLU A 83 -19.52 7.80 -6.88
C GLU A 83 -20.95 7.89 -7.45
N GLU A 84 -21.75 8.85 -6.98
CA GLU A 84 -23.10 9.09 -7.50
C GLU A 84 -23.10 9.56 -8.97
N LEU A 85 -22.18 10.45 -9.36
CA LEU A 85 -22.01 10.87 -10.76
C LEU A 85 -21.55 9.70 -11.65
N CYS A 86 -20.64 8.87 -11.13
CA CYS A 86 -20.17 7.67 -11.82
C CYS A 86 -21.26 6.62 -12.04
N ALA A 87 -22.29 6.61 -11.19
CA ALA A 87 -23.44 5.71 -11.31
C ALA A 87 -24.43 6.12 -12.41
N LEU A 88 -24.37 7.35 -12.92
CA LEU A 88 -25.25 7.83 -14.00
C LEU A 88 -24.89 7.13 -15.32
N GLU A 89 -25.86 6.57 -16.03
CA GLU A 89 -25.66 5.90 -17.32
C GLU A 89 -26.04 6.80 -18.50
N PHE A 90 -25.23 6.78 -19.55
CA PHE A 90 -25.42 7.55 -20.78
C PHE A 90 -25.14 6.66 -22.00
N GLU A 91 -25.95 6.83 -23.04
CA GLU A 91 -25.83 6.05 -24.28
C GLU A 91 -24.90 6.72 -25.31
N ALA A 92 -24.54 7.99 -25.11
CA ALA A 92 -23.69 8.75 -26.01
C ALA A 92 -22.83 9.78 -25.27
N LEU A 93 -21.73 10.18 -25.90
CA LEU A 93 -20.83 11.25 -25.45
C LEU A 93 -21.29 12.60 -26.00
N GLY A 94 -21.11 13.69 -25.23
CA GLY A 94 -21.43 15.05 -25.62
C GLY A 94 -22.13 15.88 -24.53
N SER A 95 -22.51 17.11 -24.88
CA SER A 95 -23.12 18.09 -23.95
C SER A 95 -24.62 17.85 -23.74
N LEU A 96 -25.12 18.07 -22.52
CA LEU A 96 -26.55 17.93 -22.17
C LEU A 96 -27.36 19.18 -22.52
N TYR A 97 -28.63 19.04 -22.91
CA TYR A 97 -29.56 20.14 -23.21
C TYR A 97 -30.98 19.81 -22.72
N LEU A 98 -31.74 20.85 -22.39
CA LEU A 98 -33.15 20.72 -22.00
C LEU A 98 -34.03 20.35 -23.20
N ASN A 99 -34.98 19.43 -23.02
CA ASN A 99 -35.91 19.01 -24.06
C ASN A 99 -37.05 20.04 -24.27
N THR A 100 -36.72 21.26 -24.71
CA THR A 100 -37.65 22.39 -24.89
C THR A 100 -37.81 22.79 -26.36
N VAL A 101 -38.69 23.76 -26.69
CA VAL A 101 -38.90 24.24 -28.07
C VAL A 101 -37.66 24.94 -28.63
N ASP A 102 -36.89 25.57 -27.74
CA ASP A 102 -35.62 26.23 -28.07
C ASP A 102 -34.46 25.23 -28.22
N LYS A 103 -34.73 23.92 -28.09
CA LYS A 103 -33.72 22.90 -28.36
C LYS A 103 -33.39 22.91 -29.86
N PRO A 104 -32.12 22.71 -30.21
CA PRO A 104 -31.77 22.55 -31.62
C PRO A 104 -32.48 21.35 -32.27
N SER A 105 -32.82 21.47 -33.55
CA SER A 105 -33.72 20.53 -34.25
C SER A 105 -33.19 19.09 -34.39
N TRP A 106 -31.89 18.89 -34.26
CA TRP A 106 -31.21 17.61 -34.48
C TRP A 106 -30.95 16.87 -33.13
N ALA A 107 -31.72 17.23 -32.09
CA ALA A 107 -31.67 16.68 -30.73
C ALA A 107 -32.47 15.39 -30.42
N GLN A 108 -31.81 14.25 -30.14
CA GLN A 108 -32.36 12.96 -29.62
C GLN A 108 -32.55 12.84 -28.06
N PRO A 109 -33.76 12.79 -27.52
CA PRO A 109 -33.98 12.72 -26.07
C PRO A 109 -33.28 11.52 -25.39
N ILE A 110 -32.60 11.75 -24.25
CA ILE A 110 -32.18 10.69 -23.30
C ILE A 110 -33.39 10.24 -22.47
N ASN A 111 -34.28 11.17 -22.10
CA ASN A 111 -35.51 10.97 -21.33
C ASN A 111 -36.57 12.04 -21.72
N GLU A 112 -37.78 12.00 -21.13
CA GLU A 112 -38.85 13.01 -21.39
C GLU A 112 -38.38 14.47 -21.20
N ASP A 113 -37.37 14.73 -20.36
CA ASP A 113 -36.92 16.07 -19.96
C ASP A 113 -35.51 16.52 -20.45
N SER A 114 -34.69 15.65 -21.07
CA SER A 114 -33.28 15.99 -21.39
C SER A 114 -32.71 15.23 -22.60
N GLY A 115 -31.73 15.80 -23.32
CA GLY A 115 -31.03 15.20 -24.47
C GLY A 115 -29.56 15.65 -24.62
N VAL A 116 -28.70 14.96 -25.40
CA VAL A 116 -27.26 15.27 -25.67
C VAL A 116 -26.94 15.88 -27.05
N TYR A 117 -26.63 17.17 -27.28
CA TYR A 117 -26.75 17.75 -28.67
C TYR A 117 -25.90 18.98 -29.16
N LYS A 118 -25.19 18.88 -30.32
CA LYS A 118 -24.62 19.84 -31.37
C LYS A 118 -25.09 21.35 -31.45
N ASP A 119 -24.68 22.19 -32.43
CA ASP A 119 -25.52 23.27 -33.07
C ASP A 119 -24.85 24.03 -34.25
N ASP A 120 -25.73 24.69 -35.02
CA ASP A 120 -25.59 25.57 -36.16
C ASP A 120 -25.35 27.05 -35.74
N ARG A 121 -24.18 27.58 -36.14
CA ARG A 121 -23.82 29.00 -36.34
C ARG A 121 -23.12 29.79 -35.22
N THR A 122 -21.79 29.84 -35.38
CA THR A 122 -20.86 30.99 -35.34
C THR A 122 -20.66 31.84 -34.07
N THR A 123 -19.53 31.63 -33.38
CA THR A 123 -18.30 32.47 -33.29
C THR A 123 -17.36 31.82 -32.23
N GLN A 124 -16.02 31.87 -32.19
CA GLN A 124 -14.98 32.66 -32.87
C GLN A 124 -13.70 31.83 -33.20
N VAL A 125 -13.73 30.51 -32.98
CA VAL A 125 -12.87 29.51 -33.63
C VAL A 125 -13.83 28.45 -34.17
N ALA A 126 -13.98 28.39 -35.49
CA ALA A 126 -15.08 27.66 -36.11
C ALA A 126 -14.83 26.15 -36.04
N VAL A 127 -15.34 25.49 -35.01
CA VAL A 127 -15.56 24.04 -35.00
C VAL A 127 -16.67 23.73 -36.00
N PRO A 128 -16.42 22.99 -37.10
CA PRO A 128 -17.45 22.64 -38.07
C PRO A 128 -18.65 21.96 -37.41
N LEU A 129 -19.83 22.33 -37.91
CA LEU A 129 -21.14 21.94 -37.42
C LEU A 129 -21.27 20.44 -37.18
N ASP A 130 -20.69 19.61 -38.04
CA ASP A 130 -20.78 18.17 -38.09
C ASP A 130 -20.01 17.42 -36.98
N LEU A 131 -19.19 18.11 -36.18
CA LEU A 131 -18.17 17.51 -35.33
C LEU A 131 -18.38 17.71 -33.81
N GLN A 132 -19.61 17.96 -33.35
CA GLN A 132 -19.89 18.31 -31.94
C GLN A 132 -20.78 17.28 -31.21
N GLY A 133 -20.81 16.05 -31.72
CA GLY A 133 -21.61 14.96 -31.14
C GLY A 133 -23.14 15.09 -31.35
N PRO A 134 -23.95 14.21 -30.73
CA PRO A 134 -23.50 13.17 -29.81
C PRO A 134 -22.74 12.04 -30.51
N TRP A 135 -21.67 11.57 -29.88
CA TRP A 135 -20.89 10.45 -30.40
C TRP A 135 -21.34 9.15 -29.74
N GLN A 136 -21.61 8.14 -30.57
CA GLN A 136 -22.09 6.83 -30.12
C GLN A 136 -20.94 5.91 -29.69
N ASP A 137 -19.73 6.21 -30.13
CA ASP A 137 -18.55 5.41 -29.88
C ASP A 137 -17.29 6.29 -29.77
N LEU A 138 -16.24 5.70 -29.19
CA LEU A 138 -14.97 6.37 -28.98
C LEU A 138 -14.24 6.74 -30.28
N SER A 139 -14.41 5.94 -31.35
CA SER A 139 -13.70 6.15 -32.61
C SER A 139 -14.15 7.43 -33.29
N THR A 140 -15.47 7.64 -33.38
CA THR A 140 -16.07 8.86 -33.92
C THR A 140 -15.75 10.08 -33.06
N PHE A 141 -15.78 9.94 -31.73
CA PHE A 141 -15.38 11.00 -30.80
C PHE A 141 -13.95 11.48 -31.04
N LEU A 142 -12.98 10.56 -31.06
CA LEU A 142 -11.56 10.91 -31.26
C LEU A 142 -11.27 11.45 -32.66
N ALA A 143 -11.90 10.88 -33.69
CA ALA A 143 -11.71 11.30 -35.08
C ALA A 143 -12.19 12.75 -35.29
N ASP A 144 -13.36 13.09 -34.75
CA ASP A 144 -13.91 14.44 -34.85
C ASP A 144 -13.04 15.44 -34.08
N LEU A 145 -12.56 15.10 -32.89
CA LEU A 145 -11.64 15.95 -32.12
C LEU A 145 -10.32 16.23 -32.86
N THR A 146 -9.73 15.22 -33.50
CA THR A 146 -8.54 15.42 -34.34
C THR A 146 -8.84 16.34 -35.54
N HIS A 147 -10.04 16.21 -36.14
CA HIS A 147 -10.45 17.08 -37.23
C HIS A 147 -10.66 18.52 -36.78
N ILE A 148 -11.23 18.73 -35.59
CA ILE A 148 -11.37 20.05 -34.97
C ILE A 148 -10.00 20.69 -34.77
N SER A 149 -9.06 19.94 -34.21
CA SER A 149 -7.69 20.41 -33.98
C SER A 149 -7.04 20.87 -35.28
N LYS A 150 -7.24 20.11 -36.37
CA LYS A 150 -6.74 20.48 -37.70
C LYS A 150 -7.31 21.81 -38.20
N VAL A 151 -8.62 22.00 -38.08
CA VAL A 151 -9.29 23.26 -38.47
C VAL A 151 -8.76 24.44 -37.64
N THR A 152 -8.54 24.23 -36.35
CA THR A 152 -7.98 25.26 -35.45
C THR A 152 -6.57 25.65 -35.85
N VAL A 153 -5.71 24.68 -36.16
CA VAL A 153 -4.32 24.90 -36.58
C VAL A 153 -4.25 25.67 -37.90
N ASP A 154 -5.10 25.32 -38.87
CA ASP A 154 -5.19 26.01 -40.16
C ASP A 154 -5.55 27.51 -40.01
N GLN A 155 -6.29 27.85 -38.95
CA GLN A 155 -6.74 29.22 -38.66
C GLN A 155 -5.75 30.03 -37.80
N ARG A 156 -5.02 29.40 -36.88
CA ARG A 156 -4.15 30.10 -35.89
C ARG A 156 -2.78 30.50 -36.43
N THR A 157 -2.20 29.73 -37.36
CA THR A 157 -0.79 29.91 -37.75
C THR A 157 -0.65 30.49 -39.16
N SER A 158 0.06 31.61 -39.30
CA SER A 158 0.36 32.23 -40.61
C SER A 158 1.53 31.56 -41.34
N SER A 159 2.46 30.94 -40.60
CA SER A 159 3.60 30.20 -41.14
C SER A 159 3.15 28.92 -41.87
N GLN A 160 3.57 28.76 -43.12
CA GLN A 160 3.25 27.57 -43.90
C GLN A 160 4.00 26.33 -43.40
N LYS A 161 5.28 26.47 -43.04
CA LYS A 161 6.13 25.37 -42.56
C LYS A 161 5.60 24.75 -41.26
N LEU A 162 5.21 25.59 -40.29
CA LEU A 162 4.67 25.13 -39.01
C LEU A 162 3.30 24.46 -39.16
N ARG A 163 2.47 24.95 -40.08
CA ARG A 163 1.17 24.31 -40.40
C ARG A 163 1.33 22.94 -41.04
N GLU A 164 2.26 22.80 -41.98
CA GLU A 164 2.53 21.53 -42.65
C GLU A 164 3.05 20.47 -41.65
N ASP A 165 3.98 20.87 -40.77
CA ASP A 165 4.51 20.02 -39.71
C ASP A 165 3.42 19.55 -38.73
N HIS A 166 2.63 20.49 -38.20
CA HIS A 166 1.55 20.15 -37.26
C HIS A 166 0.45 19.31 -37.92
N SER A 167 0.12 19.60 -39.18
CA SER A 167 -0.83 18.77 -39.96
C SER A 167 -0.35 17.32 -40.11
N GLN A 168 0.97 17.11 -40.27
CA GLN A 168 1.56 15.77 -40.34
C GLN A 168 1.48 15.04 -38.99
N LEU A 169 1.71 15.76 -37.88
CA LEU A 169 1.53 15.20 -36.53
C LEU A 169 0.08 14.79 -36.28
N LEU A 170 -0.90 15.62 -36.68
CA LEU A 170 -2.33 15.31 -36.53
C LEU A 170 -2.76 14.09 -37.37
N GLU A 171 -2.27 13.97 -38.61
CA GLU A 171 -2.54 12.81 -39.45
C GLU A 171 -1.91 11.52 -38.88
N THR A 172 -0.73 11.65 -38.27
CA THR A 172 -0.08 10.54 -37.58
C THR A 172 -0.85 10.16 -36.32
N SER A 173 -1.28 11.15 -35.54
CA SER A 173 -2.10 10.96 -34.34
C SER A 173 -3.41 10.26 -34.66
N LYS A 174 -4.10 10.64 -35.74
CA LYS A 174 -5.31 9.97 -36.21
C LYS A 174 -5.09 8.46 -36.42
N LYS A 175 -4.04 8.09 -37.17
CA LYS A 175 -3.70 6.67 -37.42
C LYS A 175 -3.35 5.93 -36.13
N THR A 176 -2.64 6.59 -35.21
CA THR A 176 -2.30 6.04 -33.90
C THR A 176 -3.56 5.80 -33.07
N LEU A 177 -4.52 6.74 -33.05
CA LEU A 177 -5.79 6.62 -32.33
C LEU A 177 -6.67 5.49 -32.89
N GLU A 178 -6.68 5.29 -34.21
CA GLU A 178 -7.37 4.16 -34.84
C GLU A 178 -6.83 2.80 -34.35
N LEU A 179 -5.51 2.67 -34.19
CA LEU A 179 -4.89 1.43 -33.68
C LEU A 179 -5.07 1.25 -32.17
N VAL A 180 -4.96 2.34 -31.42
CA VAL A 180 -5.08 2.34 -29.95
C VAL A 180 -6.52 2.10 -29.51
N GLY A 181 -7.49 2.75 -30.17
CA GLY A 181 -8.90 2.77 -29.79
C GLY A 181 -9.53 1.38 -29.75
N ASP A 182 -9.08 0.45 -30.60
CA ASP A 182 -9.61 -0.91 -30.68
C ASP A 182 -9.06 -1.85 -29.58
N THR A 183 -8.14 -1.38 -28.75
CA THR A 183 -7.54 -2.19 -27.67
C THR A 183 -8.53 -2.40 -26.52
N THR A 184 -8.59 -3.62 -25.98
CA THR A 184 -9.52 -3.98 -24.88
C THR A 184 -9.38 -3.08 -23.66
N THR A 185 -8.17 -2.67 -23.31
CA THR A 185 -7.89 -1.77 -22.17
C THR A 185 -8.49 -0.37 -22.36
N VAL A 186 -8.49 0.14 -23.59
CA VAL A 186 -9.08 1.45 -23.93
C VAL A 186 -10.60 1.35 -23.93
N GLN A 187 -11.15 0.29 -24.50
CA GLN A 187 -12.60 0.03 -24.50
C GLN A 187 -13.16 -0.14 -23.08
N ASP A 188 -12.41 -0.79 -22.18
CA ASP A 188 -12.82 -0.94 -20.78
C ASP A 188 -12.79 0.38 -19.98
N SER A 189 -11.98 1.36 -20.41
CA SER A 189 -11.77 2.64 -19.73
C SER A 189 -12.55 3.82 -20.32
N CYS A 190 -13.19 3.66 -21.48
CA CYS A 190 -13.89 4.74 -22.18
C CYS A 190 -15.39 4.88 -21.81
N SER A 191 -15.80 4.38 -20.64
CA SER A 191 -17.21 4.46 -20.21
C SER A 191 -17.69 5.92 -20.18
N PRO A 192 -18.86 6.27 -20.76
CA PRO A 192 -19.41 7.62 -20.70
C PRO A 192 -19.60 8.10 -19.26
N LEU A 193 -19.04 9.27 -18.94
CA LEU A 193 -19.06 9.85 -17.60
C LEU A 193 -19.37 11.34 -17.68
N LEU A 194 -20.34 11.79 -16.90
CA LEU A 194 -20.60 13.20 -16.64
C LEU A 194 -19.81 13.59 -15.39
N PHE A 195 -18.76 14.38 -15.53
CA PHE A 195 -17.90 14.78 -14.43
C PHE A 195 -17.68 16.30 -14.42
N HIS A 196 -17.35 16.87 -13.26
CA HIS A 196 -17.09 18.29 -13.16
C HIS A 196 -15.80 18.66 -13.92
N PRO A 197 -15.83 19.60 -14.89
CA PRO A 197 -14.68 19.88 -15.76
C PRO A 197 -13.59 20.70 -15.06
N ASP A 198 -13.94 21.45 -14.01
CA ASP A 198 -13.03 22.32 -13.26
C ASP A 198 -13.13 22.07 -11.74
N LEU A 199 -12.83 20.85 -11.29
CA LEU A 199 -13.02 20.45 -9.89
C LEU A 199 -11.92 21.01 -8.96
N HIS A 200 -11.81 22.34 -8.92
CA HIS A 200 -10.87 23.07 -8.07
C HIS A 200 -11.52 23.52 -6.76
N ALA A 201 -10.70 23.70 -5.72
CA ALA A 201 -11.12 24.13 -4.38
C ALA A 201 -11.92 25.45 -4.39
N ARG A 202 -11.68 26.35 -5.35
CA ARG A 202 -12.45 27.61 -5.49
C ARG A 202 -13.91 27.39 -5.88
N ASN A 203 -14.22 26.29 -6.57
CA ASN A 203 -15.55 25.97 -7.08
C ASN A 203 -16.37 25.15 -6.08
N ILE A 204 -15.79 24.84 -4.90
CA ILE A 204 -16.40 24.00 -3.88
C ILE A 204 -16.67 24.84 -2.64
N PHE A 205 -17.92 24.85 -2.19
CA PHE A 205 -18.37 25.57 -1.01
C PHE A 205 -18.69 24.57 0.10
N VAL A 206 -18.19 24.85 1.29
CA VAL A 206 -18.34 23.98 2.48
C VAL A 206 -18.92 24.74 3.67
N ASP A 207 -19.39 24.00 4.68
CA ASP A 207 -19.91 24.59 5.91
C ASP A 207 -18.76 25.23 6.71
N PRO A 208 -18.88 26.51 7.12
CA PRO A 208 -17.82 27.18 7.86
C PRO A 208 -17.58 26.61 9.27
N ASN A 209 -18.55 25.90 9.84
CA ASN A 209 -18.42 25.23 11.15
C ASN A 209 -17.91 23.80 11.01
N ASP A 210 -18.21 23.13 9.90
CA ASP A 210 -17.73 21.79 9.57
C ASP A 210 -17.29 21.71 8.10
N PRO A 211 -16.01 21.99 7.80
CA PRO A 211 -15.52 22.10 6.43
C PRO A 211 -15.46 20.75 5.69
N THR A 212 -15.80 19.64 6.34
CA THR A 212 -15.96 18.33 5.70
C THR A 212 -17.31 18.19 4.97
N VAL A 213 -18.28 19.07 5.28
CA VAL A 213 -19.62 19.06 4.69
C VAL A 213 -19.66 19.98 3.47
N ILE A 214 -19.84 19.37 2.29
CA ILE A 214 -19.95 20.09 1.01
C ILE A 214 -21.38 20.63 0.85
N LEU A 215 -21.51 21.94 0.69
CA LEU A 215 -22.78 22.66 0.57
C LEU A 215 -23.13 23.05 -0.86
N GLY A 216 -22.14 23.13 -1.75
CA GLY A 216 -22.38 23.38 -3.17
C GLY A 216 -21.13 23.29 -4.02
N ILE A 217 -21.31 22.84 -5.27
CA ILE A 217 -20.29 22.84 -6.32
C ILE A 217 -20.81 23.72 -7.44
N ILE A 218 -20.05 24.75 -7.81
CA ILE A 218 -20.39 25.75 -8.83
C ILE A 218 -19.49 25.61 -10.06
N ASP A 219 -19.74 26.42 -11.09
CA ASP A 219 -18.94 26.46 -12.32
C ASP A 219 -18.97 25.15 -13.13
N TRP A 220 -20.20 24.70 -13.42
CA TRP A 220 -20.46 23.55 -14.29
C TRP A 220 -20.37 23.92 -15.78
N GLN A 221 -19.83 25.08 -16.10
CA GLN A 221 -19.71 25.56 -17.48
C GLN A 221 -18.84 24.59 -18.30
N SER A 222 -19.21 24.34 -19.54
CA SER A 222 -18.50 23.41 -20.45
C SER A 222 -18.50 21.93 -20.02
N THR A 223 -19.32 21.55 -19.03
CA THR A 223 -19.50 20.13 -18.67
C THR A 223 -20.09 19.36 -19.86
N ALA A 224 -19.49 18.21 -20.16
CA ALA A 224 -19.97 17.27 -21.15
C ALA A 224 -19.86 15.83 -20.62
N ILE A 225 -20.56 14.91 -21.27
CA ILE A 225 -20.39 13.48 -21.08
C ILE A 225 -19.18 13.06 -21.92
N GLU A 226 -18.11 12.66 -21.27
CA GLU A 226 -16.84 12.29 -21.91
C GLU A 226 -16.44 10.86 -21.53
N PRO A 227 -15.49 10.24 -22.24
CA PRO A 227 -14.88 8.99 -21.81
C PRO A 227 -14.24 9.16 -20.42
N ALA A 228 -14.48 8.22 -19.50
CA ALA A 228 -14.00 8.32 -18.12
C ALA A 228 -12.48 8.56 -17.98
N PHE A 229 -11.67 8.12 -18.95
CA PHE A 229 -10.23 8.38 -18.94
C PHE A 229 -9.85 9.87 -19.04
N VAL A 230 -10.73 10.76 -19.52
CA VAL A 230 -10.48 12.20 -19.58
C VAL A 230 -10.34 12.79 -18.18
N HIS A 231 -11.10 12.26 -17.22
CA HIS A 231 -11.21 12.82 -15.86
C HIS A 231 -10.23 12.23 -14.84
N VAL A 232 -9.40 11.26 -15.23
CA VAL A 232 -8.40 10.63 -14.32
C VAL A 232 -6.97 11.11 -14.58
N VAL A 233 -6.76 11.91 -15.63
CA VAL A 233 -5.43 12.43 -15.99
C VAL A 233 -5.08 13.69 -15.20
N GLU A 234 -6.08 14.50 -14.88
CA GLU A 234 -5.91 15.69 -14.04
C GLU A 234 -6.26 15.36 -12.59
N THR A 235 -5.39 15.79 -11.67
CA THR A 235 -5.61 15.65 -10.23
C THR A 235 -6.16 16.99 -9.71
N PRO A 236 -7.24 17.01 -8.91
CA PRO A 236 -7.73 18.24 -8.31
C PRO A 236 -6.66 18.95 -7.48
N ASP A 237 -6.69 20.28 -7.45
CA ASP A 237 -5.76 21.13 -6.68
C ASP A 237 -5.66 20.78 -5.19
N PHE A 238 -6.78 20.44 -4.55
CA PHE A 238 -6.81 20.00 -3.15
C PHE A 238 -6.18 18.61 -2.93
N ALA A 239 -5.86 17.90 -4.00
CA ALA A 239 -5.20 16.59 -4.03
C ALA A 239 -3.90 16.61 -4.86
N GLU A 240 -3.44 17.77 -5.32
CA GLU A 240 -2.24 17.93 -6.14
C GLU A 240 -1.01 18.14 -5.25
N GLU A 241 0.11 17.50 -5.60
CA GLU A 241 1.36 17.72 -4.90
C GLU A 241 2.02 19.03 -5.36
N PRO A 242 2.54 19.88 -4.44
CA PRO A 242 3.22 21.11 -4.82
C PRO A 242 4.47 20.83 -5.68
N LEU A 243 4.54 21.41 -6.88
CA LEU A 243 5.71 21.35 -7.77
C LEU A 243 6.89 22.17 -7.21
N LEU A 244 7.74 21.56 -6.37
CA LEU A 244 8.93 22.21 -5.80
C LEU A 244 10.12 22.15 -6.76
N ASP A 245 10.77 23.28 -6.98
CA ASP A 245 11.99 23.40 -7.76
C ASP A 245 13.22 23.32 -6.85
N LYS A 246 14.24 22.56 -7.25
CA LYS A 246 15.45 22.31 -6.44
C LYS A 246 16.29 23.57 -6.19
N ILE A 247 16.19 24.58 -7.06
CA ILE A 247 16.96 25.82 -7.01
C ILE A 247 16.13 26.91 -6.35
N LEU A 248 14.86 27.06 -6.75
CA LEU A 248 13.97 28.11 -6.21
C LEU A 248 13.43 27.77 -4.81
N ASP A 249 13.32 26.48 -4.48
CA ASP A 249 12.84 25.98 -3.17
C ASP A 249 13.93 25.19 -2.42
N ALA A 250 15.22 25.51 -2.63
CA ALA A 250 16.36 24.81 -2.01
C ALA A 250 16.30 24.75 -0.46
N ASP A 251 15.67 25.75 0.17
CA ASP A 251 15.35 25.79 1.60
C ASP A 251 13.84 26.01 1.81
N PRO A 252 13.01 24.96 1.64
CA PRO A 252 11.58 25.10 1.87
C PRO A 252 11.34 25.30 3.37
N SER A 253 10.52 26.29 3.70
CA SER A 253 10.17 26.57 5.09
C SER A 253 9.54 25.34 5.77
N PRO A 254 9.60 25.21 7.11
CA PRO A 254 8.94 24.11 7.82
C PRO A 254 7.47 23.95 7.42
N ASP A 255 6.75 25.07 7.28
CA ASP A 255 5.36 25.12 6.86
C ASP A 255 5.16 24.57 5.43
N THR A 256 6.12 24.82 4.53
CA THR A 256 6.13 24.28 3.16
C THR A 256 6.31 22.76 3.13
N ARG A 257 7.19 22.22 3.99
CA ARG A 257 7.42 20.77 4.09
C ARG A 257 6.23 20.03 4.69
N GLU A 258 5.57 20.64 5.66
CA GLU A 258 4.36 20.10 6.28
C GLU A 258 3.18 20.12 5.29
N ALA A 259 2.97 21.24 4.59
CA ALA A 259 1.97 21.35 3.52
C ALA A 259 2.18 20.32 2.40
N GLN A 260 3.44 20.05 2.00
CA GLN A 260 3.76 19.00 1.03
C GLN A 260 3.38 17.60 1.54
N SER A 261 3.68 17.28 2.80
CA SER A 261 3.29 15.98 3.37
C SER A 261 1.77 15.84 3.49
N HIS A 262 1.01 16.92 3.68
CA HIS A 262 -0.45 16.89 3.74
C HIS A 262 -1.05 16.72 2.34
N ALA A 263 -0.55 17.47 1.35
CA ALA A 263 -0.96 17.35 -0.05
C ALA A 263 -0.77 15.93 -0.59
N GLN A 264 0.36 15.29 -0.27
CA GLN A 264 0.63 13.89 -0.64
C GLN A 264 -0.43 12.91 -0.07
N ARG A 265 -0.86 13.11 1.19
CA ARG A 265 -1.91 12.26 1.79
C ARG A 265 -3.27 12.48 1.14
N CYS A 266 -3.60 13.73 0.78
CA CYS A 266 -4.81 14.06 0.04
C CYS A 266 -4.80 13.46 -1.37
N SER A 267 -3.65 13.47 -2.03
CA SER A 267 -3.44 12.81 -3.33
C SER A 267 -3.70 11.31 -3.27
N ILE A 268 -3.14 10.62 -2.27
CA ILE A 268 -3.36 9.19 -2.06
C ILE A 268 -4.84 8.91 -1.75
N ALA A 269 -5.45 9.70 -0.87
CA ALA A 269 -6.87 9.55 -0.53
C ALA A 269 -7.75 9.73 -1.78
N TRP A 270 -7.47 10.71 -2.62
CA TRP A 270 -8.17 10.94 -3.88
C TRP A 270 -8.03 9.78 -4.85
N ALA A 271 -6.80 9.29 -5.06
CA ALA A 271 -6.53 8.15 -5.94
C ALA A 271 -7.32 6.90 -5.50
N VAL A 272 -7.41 6.64 -4.19
CA VAL A 272 -8.22 5.53 -3.65
C VAL A 272 -9.71 5.75 -3.93
N MET A 273 -10.23 6.96 -3.72
CA MET A 273 -11.64 7.26 -4.00
C MET A 273 -11.97 7.11 -5.49
N ALA A 274 -11.10 7.60 -6.38
CA ALA A 274 -11.25 7.44 -7.82
C ALA A 274 -11.19 5.96 -8.24
N PHE A 275 -10.29 5.17 -7.63
CA PHE A 275 -10.14 3.73 -7.92
C PHE A 275 -11.38 2.91 -7.54
N ILE A 276 -12.03 3.25 -6.43
CA ILE A 276 -13.22 2.53 -5.94
C ILE A 276 -14.46 2.84 -6.79
N CYS A 277 -14.53 4.02 -7.41
CA CYS A 277 -15.63 4.40 -8.30
C CYS A 277 -15.65 3.50 -9.55
N PRO A 278 -16.78 2.88 -9.96
CA PRO A 278 -16.77 1.84 -11.01
C PRO A 278 -16.26 2.29 -12.39
N LYS A 279 -16.58 3.51 -12.82
CA LYS A 279 -16.16 4.06 -14.13
C LYS A 279 -14.75 4.65 -14.07
N LEU A 280 -14.49 5.48 -13.06
CA LEU A 280 -13.17 6.07 -12.83
C LEU A 280 -12.13 4.99 -12.50
N GLY A 281 -12.47 3.96 -11.73
CA GLY A 281 -11.57 2.87 -11.37
C GLY A 281 -11.06 2.09 -12.59
N LYS A 282 -11.92 1.82 -13.57
CA LYS A 282 -11.49 1.24 -14.85
C LYS A 282 -10.60 2.20 -15.64
N ALA A 283 -10.92 3.49 -15.63
CA ALA A 283 -10.11 4.52 -16.26
C ALA A 283 -8.73 4.68 -15.60
N THR A 284 -8.63 4.63 -14.26
CA THR A 284 -7.35 4.66 -13.52
C THR A 284 -6.48 3.44 -13.76
N ALA A 285 -7.05 2.34 -14.28
CA ALA A 285 -6.29 1.14 -14.67
C ALA A 285 -5.65 1.24 -16.06
N LEU A 286 -5.95 2.30 -16.83
CA LEU A 286 -5.34 2.58 -18.12
C LEU A 286 -3.85 2.93 -17.94
N ASN A 287 -2.99 2.52 -18.88
CA ASN A 287 -1.58 2.90 -18.84
C ASN A 287 -1.47 4.44 -18.85
N PRO A 288 -0.64 5.07 -18.00
CA PRO A 288 -0.56 6.53 -17.89
C PRO A 288 -0.15 7.24 -19.20
N VAL A 289 0.78 6.68 -19.98
CA VAL A 289 1.16 7.23 -21.30
C VAL A 289 -0.04 7.20 -22.24
N LEU A 290 -0.76 6.08 -22.26
CA LEU A 290 -1.95 5.92 -23.09
C LEU A 290 -3.09 6.84 -22.64
N GLY A 291 -3.31 6.96 -21.33
CA GLY A 291 -4.29 7.86 -20.73
C GLY A 291 -4.00 9.31 -21.02
N ARG A 292 -2.76 9.78 -20.83
CA ARG A 292 -2.33 11.14 -21.18
C ARG A 292 -2.49 11.43 -22.67
N TYR A 293 -2.13 10.49 -23.53
CA TYR A 293 -2.30 10.66 -24.97
C TYR A 293 -3.78 10.77 -25.35
N LEU A 294 -4.64 9.86 -24.87
CA LEU A 294 -6.06 9.85 -25.18
C LEU A 294 -6.81 11.06 -24.59
N ALA A 295 -6.53 11.43 -23.34
CA ALA A 295 -7.11 12.61 -22.71
C ALA A 295 -6.57 13.91 -23.33
N GLY A 296 -5.29 13.94 -23.73
CA GLY A 296 -4.67 15.10 -24.36
C GLY A 296 -5.38 15.55 -25.65
N VAL A 297 -5.98 14.62 -26.39
CA VAL A 297 -6.82 14.92 -27.56
C VAL A 297 -8.13 15.62 -27.16
N SER A 298 -8.69 15.30 -25.98
CA SER A 298 -9.90 15.95 -25.43
C SER A 298 -9.60 17.33 -24.83
N SER A 299 -8.47 17.45 -24.12
CA SER A 299 -8.07 18.67 -23.41
C SER A 299 -7.43 19.74 -24.31
N GLY A 300 -7.35 19.49 -25.63
CA GLY A 300 -6.85 20.46 -26.61
C GLY A 300 -5.32 20.50 -26.76
N TYR A 301 -4.58 19.54 -26.21
CA TYR A 301 -3.12 19.45 -26.42
C TYR A 301 -2.77 19.16 -27.89
N SER A 302 -3.70 18.58 -28.65
CA SER A 302 -3.59 18.41 -30.10
C SER A 302 -3.52 19.73 -30.87
N ASP A 303 -3.95 20.85 -30.29
CA ASP A 303 -3.80 22.20 -30.86
C ASP A 303 -2.38 22.77 -30.70
N ASN A 304 -1.48 22.09 -29.99
CA ASN A 304 -0.09 22.50 -29.80
C ASN A 304 0.86 21.44 -30.38
N ALA A 305 1.66 21.82 -31.38
CA ALA A 305 2.58 20.91 -32.07
C ALA A 305 3.62 20.27 -31.14
N ILE A 306 4.14 21.02 -30.15
CA ILE A 306 5.16 20.55 -29.20
C ILE A 306 4.55 19.49 -28.28
N ALA A 307 3.38 19.78 -27.72
CA ALA A 307 2.66 18.86 -26.85
C ALA A 307 2.24 17.59 -27.58
N LEU A 308 1.67 17.71 -28.79
CA LEU A 308 1.28 16.56 -29.60
C LEU A 308 2.48 15.70 -29.99
N ARG A 309 3.62 16.32 -30.34
CA ARG A 309 4.86 15.60 -30.65
C ARG A 309 5.42 14.86 -29.44
N SER A 310 5.39 15.48 -28.26
CA SER A 310 5.78 14.85 -26.99
C SER A 310 4.92 13.62 -26.69
N LEU A 311 3.59 13.75 -26.75
CA LEU A 311 2.69 12.63 -26.49
C LEU A 311 2.88 11.47 -27.50
N LEU A 312 3.07 11.78 -28.79
CA LEU A 312 3.36 10.77 -29.82
C LEU A 312 4.71 10.09 -29.59
N THR A 313 5.70 10.82 -29.08
CA THR A 313 7.03 10.28 -28.76
C THR A 313 6.94 9.30 -27.59
N ASP A 314 6.21 9.64 -26.52
CA ASP A 314 5.97 8.75 -25.38
C ASP A 314 5.23 7.47 -25.81
N VAL A 315 4.18 7.60 -26.62
CA VAL A 315 3.43 6.43 -27.13
C VAL A 315 4.31 5.55 -28.03
N SER A 316 5.20 6.16 -28.81
CA SER A 316 6.12 5.43 -29.70
C SER A 316 7.19 4.67 -28.92
N SER A 317 7.74 5.26 -27.86
CA SER A 317 8.77 4.61 -27.03
C SER A 317 8.23 3.39 -26.27
N GLU A 318 6.98 3.45 -25.81
CA GLU A 318 6.33 2.35 -25.07
C GLU A 318 5.46 1.42 -25.94
N TRP A 319 5.42 1.60 -27.26
CA TRP A 319 4.49 0.91 -28.16
C TRP A 319 4.40 -0.61 -27.97
N LYS A 320 5.56 -1.28 -27.80
CA LYS A 320 5.64 -2.73 -27.59
C LYS A 320 5.13 -3.16 -26.22
N GLU A 321 5.32 -2.34 -25.20
CA GLU A 321 4.92 -2.61 -23.81
C GLU A 321 3.41 -2.38 -23.62
N LEU A 322 2.84 -1.44 -24.38
CA LEU A 322 1.40 -1.20 -24.47
C LEU A 322 0.64 -2.39 -25.09
N GLY A 323 1.33 -3.35 -25.72
CA GLY A 323 0.73 -4.56 -26.28
C GLY A 323 -0.09 -4.31 -27.55
N ILE A 324 0.12 -3.16 -28.22
CA ILE A 324 -0.58 -2.79 -29.45
C ILE A 324 0.05 -3.54 -30.63
N ALA A 325 -0.79 -4.13 -31.49
CA ALA A 325 -0.32 -4.90 -32.63
C ALA A 325 0.22 -3.98 -33.75
N GLY A 326 1.30 -4.41 -34.41
CA GLY A 326 1.92 -3.67 -35.52
C GLY A 326 3.02 -2.71 -35.07
N GLU A 327 3.47 -1.86 -35.99
CA GLU A 327 4.47 -0.81 -35.73
C GLU A 327 3.78 0.52 -35.44
N CYS A 328 4.38 1.33 -34.56
CA CYS A 328 3.86 2.67 -34.26
C CYS A 328 3.88 3.54 -35.53
N PRO A 329 2.77 4.22 -35.89
CA PRO A 329 2.74 5.13 -37.02
C PRO A 329 3.72 6.31 -36.90
N TYR A 330 4.07 6.68 -35.66
CA TYR A 330 5.04 7.73 -35.37
C TYR A 330 6.41 7.11 -35.05
N GLN A 331 7.44 7.51 -35.80
CA GLN A 331 8.83 7.16 -35.53
C GLN A 331 9.63 8.45 -35.33
N PRO A 332 10.11 8.74 -34.10
CA PRO A 332 10.86 9.96 -33.84
C PRO A 332 12.19 9.94 -34.60
N ASN A 333 12.48 11.02 -35.30
CA ASN A 333 13.78 11.28 -35.92
C ASN A 333 14.74 11.84 -34.84
N PRO A 334 16.01 11.38 -34.76
CA PRO A 334 16.97 11.90 -33.77
C PRO A 334 17.10 13.43 -33.72
N GLN A 335 17.07 14.11 -34.87
CA GLN A 335 17.16 15.58 -34.91
C GLN A 335 15.91 16.26 -34.32
N ASP A 336 14.74 15.67 -34.53
CA ASP A 336 13.49 16.18 -33.98
C ASP A 336 13.37 15.91 -32.49
N ALA A 337 14.01 14.84 -31.99
CA ALA A 337 14.08 14.53 -30.56
C ALA A 337 14.93 15.54 -29.79
N ASP A 338 16.09 15.92 -30.34
CA ASP A 338 16.98 16.94 -29.74
C ASP A 338 16.30 18.33 -29.73
N SER A 339 15.60 18.69 -30.81
CA SER A 339 14.84 19.95 -30.87
C SER A 339 13.68 19.95 -29.86
N LEU A 340 12.96 18.82 -29.76
CA LEU A 340 11.85 18.69 -28.83
C LEU A 340 12.31 18.74 -27.37
N SER A 341 13.47 18.16 -27.03
CA SER A 341 13.97 18.21 -25.66
C SER A 341 14.28 19.64 -25.22
N VAL A 342 14.84 20.47 -26.12
CA VAL A 342 15.10 21.89 -25.82
C VAL A 342 13.80 22.65 -25.58
N GLU A 343 12.80 22.47 -26.46
CA GLU A 343 11.49 23.10 -26.32
C GLU A 343 10.73 22.65 -25.06
N LEU A 344 10.85 21.38 -24.68
CA LEU A 344 10.26 20.84 -23.44
C LEU A 344 10.96 21.39 -22.20
N ASP A 345 12.28 21.51 -22.20
CA ASP A 345 13.04 22.11 -21.09
C ASP A 345 12.61 23.58 -20.86
N GLU A 346 12.39 24.35 -21.93
CA GLU A 346 11.87 25.71 -21.86
C GLU A 346 10.46 25.78 -21.26
N LEU A 347 9.56 24.90 -21.72
CA LEU A 347 8.20 24.80 -21.18
C LEU A 347 8.20 24.41 -19.70
N GLU A 348 9.01 23.43 -19.32
CA GLU A 348 9.11 22.97 -17.93
C GLU A 348 9.68 24.08 -17.03
N SER A 349 10.71 24.81 -17.50
CA SER A 349 11.26 25.95 -16.76
C SER A 349 10.21 27.03 -16.50
N THR A 350 9.35 27.29 -17.49
CA THR A 350 8.26 28.26 -17.38
C THR A 350 7.21 27.80 -16.39
N GLN A 351 6.84 26.51 -16.41
CA GLN A 351 5.89 25.93 -15.45
C GLN A 351 6.42 25.98 -14.02
N ARG A 352 7.70 25.63 -13.80
CA ARG A 352 8.35 25.72 -12.49
C ARG A 352 8.36 27.15 -11.96
N LEU A 353 8.65 28.13 -12.81
CA LEU A 353 8.59 29.55 -12.43
C LEU A 353 7.16 29.97 -12.05
N ARG A 354 6.15 29.56 -12.82
CA ARG A 354 4.74 29.86 -12.51
C ARG A 354 4.31 29.24 -11.18
N ALA A 355 4.66 27.98 -10.93
CA ALA A 355 4.36 27.30 -9.67
C ALA A 355 5.04 28.00 -8.46
N TYR A 356 6.30 28.41 -8.64
CA TYR A 356 7.02 29.19 -7.62
C TYR A 356 6.33 30.53 -7.33
N LEU A 357 6.00 31.30 -8.37
CA LEU A 357 5.33 32.60 -8.22
C LEU A 357 3.93 32.46 -7.62
N SER A 358 3.16 31.46 -8.03
CA SER A 358 1.86 31.13 -7.47
C SER A 358 1.94 30.87 -5.96
N ARG A 359 2.90 30.05 -5.51
CA ARG A 359 3.14 29.83 -4.07
C ARG A 359 3.58 31.09 -3.34
N LEU A 360 4.53 31.83 -3.90
CA LEU A 360 5.11 33.02 -3.28
C LEU A 360 4.08 34.13 -3.10
N LEU A 361 3.27 34.37 -4.13
CA LEU A 361 2.22 35.40 -4.15
C LEU A 361 0.91 34.88 -3.50
N ARG A 362 0.84 33.57 -3.22
CA ARG A 362 -0.37 32.86 -2.78
C ARG A 362 -1.53 33.19 -3.72
N CYS A 363 -1.27 33.09 -5.02
CA CYS A 363 -2.22 33.31 -6.10
C CYS A 363 -2.31 32.05 -6.94
N GLU A 364 -3.32 31.96 -7.79
CA GLU A 364 -3.46 30.84 -8.72
C GLU A 364 -2.34 30.86 -9.79
N THR A 365 -2.15 29.75 -10.49
CA THR A 365 -1.12 29.62 -11.54
C THR A 365 -1.39 30.48 -12.77
N ASP A 366 -2.63 30.96 -12.93
CA ASP A 366 -3.04 31.96 -13.93
C ASP A 366 -2.84 33.42 -13.46
N GLY A 367 -2.40 33.62 -12.21
CA GLY A 367 -2.13 34.92 -11.62
C GLY A 367 -3.35 35.62 -11.00
N TRP A 368 -4.49 34.95 -10.86
CA TRP A 368 -5.68 35.54 -10.24
C TRP A 368 -5.48 35.82 -8.74
N VAL A 369 -5.94 36.99 -8.28
CA VAL A 369 -5.86 37.44 -6.89
C VAL A 369 -7.18 38.12 -6.50
N GLU A 370 -7.69 37.79 -5.32
CA GLU A 370 -8.87 38.44 -4.74
C GLU A 370 -8.62 39.94 -4.51
N GLU A 371 -9.62 40.79 -4.79
CA GLU A 371 -9.51 42.26 -4.67
C GLU A 371 -8.98 42.70 -3.29
N GLY A 372 -9.46 42.07 -2.22
CA GLY A 372 -9.04 42.39 -0.84
C GLY A 372 -7.56 42.13 -0.56
N ARG A 373 -6.88 41.33 -1.37
CA ARG A 373 -5.45 40.99 -1.26
C ARG A 373 -4.59 41.73 -2.30
N TRP A 374 -5.17 42.55 -3.16
CA TRP A 374 -4.43 43.23 -4.22
C TRP A 374 -3.31 44.12 -3.68
N GLU A 375 -3.57 44.87 -2.61
CA GLU A 375 -2.56 45.75 -1.98
C GLU A 375 -1.42 44.96 -1.30
N GLU A 376 -1.68 43.72 -0.88
CA GLU A 376 -0.69 42.80 -0.28
C GLU A 376 0.24 42.22 -1.35
N VAL A 377 -0.33 41.77 -2.48
CA VAL A 377 0.40 40.97 -3.49
C VAL A 377 1.23 41.85 -4.43
N VAL A 378 0.73 43.01 -4.83
CA VAL A 378 1.38 43.88 -5.84
C VAL A 378 2.81 44.28 -5.47
N PRO A 379 3.14 44.67 -4.22
CA PRO A 379 4.51 44.99 -3.84
C PRO A 379 5.48 43.81 -4.00
N VAL A 380 5.06 42.61 -3.59
CA VAL A 380 5.85 41.37 -3.68
C VAL A 380 6.08 40.99 -5.14
N TYR A 381 5.02 41.04 -5.96
CA TYR A 381 5.13 40.82 -7.41
C TYR A 381 6.14 41.79 -8.06
N ARG A 382 6.04 43.09 -7.77
CA ARG A 382 6.96 44.10 -8.31
C ARG A 382 8.41 43.85 -7.92
N GLU A 383 8.65 43.41 -6.69
CA GLU A 383 9.99 43.06 -6.23
C GLU A 383 10.58 41.87 -7.00
N GLN A 384 9.79 40.81 -7.16
CA GLN A 384 10.24 39.61 -7.89
C GLN A 384 10.44 39.88 -9.37
N TYR A 385 9.55 40.65 -9.98
CA TYR A 385 9.70 41.09 -11.35
C TYR A 385 10.97 41.95 -11.55
N ALA A 386 11.27 42.87 -10.63
CA ALA A 386 12.51 43.64 -10.68
C ALA A 386 13.76 42.74 -10.57
N LYS A 387 13.73 41.71 -9.73
CA LYS A 387 14.81 40.70 -9.64
C LYS A 387 14.95 39.94 -10.96
N PHE A 388 13.85 39.46 -11.53
CA PHE A 388 13.85 38.77 -12.82
C PHE A 388 14.47 39.63 -13.93
N VAL A 389 14.02 40.88 -14.08
CA VAL A 389 14.59 41.83 -15.06
C VAL A 389 16.08 42.07 -14.81
N SER A 390 16.50 42.22 -13.55
CA SER A 390 17.92 42.40 -13.21
C SER A 390 18.78 41.17 -13.55
N SER A 391 18.23 39.96 -13.41
CA SER A 391 18.89 38.72 -13.81
C SER A 391 19.04 38.62 -15.32
N CYS A 392 18.02 39.00 -16.10
CA CYS A 392 18.10 39.08 -17.56
C CYS A 392 19.16 40.07 -18.04
N ILE A 393 19.27 41.23 -17.39
CA ILE A 393 20.32 42.22 -17.70
C ILE A 393 21.71 41.67 -17.35
N ALA A 394 21.84 40.93 -16.24
CA ALA A 394 23.11 40.32 -15.83
C ALA A 394 23.55 39.16 -16.76
N SER A 395 22.60 38.49 -17.41
CA SER A 395 22.84 37.39 -18.36
C SER A 395 22.88 37.82 -19.83
N LYS A 396 22.99 39.13 -20.12
CA LYS A 396 23.01 39.65 -21.49
C LYS A 396 24.21 39.09 -22.28
N GLU A 397 24.01 38.83 -23.56
CA GLU A 397 25.10 38.39 -24.45
C GLU A 397 26.09 39.54 -24.70
N GLU A 398 27.34 39.22 -25.10
CA GLU A 398 28.41 40.22 -25.29
C GLU A 398 28.02 41.34 -26.28
N ASP A 399 27.15 41.01 -27.25
CA ASP A 399 26.68 41.91 -28.30
C ASP A 399 25.33 42.59 -27.99
N GLU A 400 24.72 42.30 -26.82
CA GLU A 400 23.38 42.77 -26.44
C GLU A 400 23.44 44.05 -25.57
N THR A 401 22.61 45.05 -25.89
CA THR A 401 22.50 46.28 -25.08
C THR A 401 21.61 46.07 -23.86
N VAL A 402 21.75 46.93 -22.85
CA VAL A 402 20.89 46.87 -21.64
C VAL A 402 19.42 47.12 -21.98
N GLU A 403 19.13 48.01 -22.94
CA GLU A 403 17.76 48.24 -23.43
C GLU A 403 17.19 47.01 -24.14
N ASP A 404 18.01 46.25 -24.88
CA ASP A 404 17.57 45.02 -25.55
C ASP A 404 17.25 43.92 -24.54
N ALA A 405 18.09 43.73 -23.51
CA ALA A 405 17.86 42.77 -22.43
C ALA A 405 16.61 43.10 -21.60
N GLU A 406 16.35 44.38 -21.32
CA GLU A 406 15.10 44.84 -20.68
C GLU A 406 13.88 44.59 -21.59
N ARG A 407 14.02 44.82 -22.90
CA ARG A 407 12.96 44.52 -23.87
C ARG A 407 12.69 43.02 -23.98
N LYS A 408 13.72 42.18 -23.87
CA LYS A 408 13.64 40.72 -23.84
C LYS A 408 12.95 40.23 -22.56
N ALA A 409 13.20 40.85 -21.41
CA ALA A 409 12.46 40.54 -20.18
C ALA A 409 10.98 40.93 -20.25
N ASN A 410 10.63 41.92 -21.08
CA ASN A 410 9.28 42.48 -21.20
C ASN A 410 8.50 41.99 -22.44
N SER A 411 9.15 41.23 -23.32
CA SER A 411 8.53 40.71 -24.54
C SER A 411 7.64 39.50 -24.21
N PRO A 412 6.44 39.38 -24.80
CA PRO A 412 5.52 38.26 -24.55
C PRO A 412 5.97 36.88 -25.05
N GLY A 413 7.27 36.62 -25.29
CA GLY A 413 7.72 35.40 -25.99
C GLY A 413 9.19 35.02 -25.82
N THR A 414 9.87 35.45 -24.76
CA THR A 414 11.32 35.23 -24.54
C THR A 414 11.63 34.48 -23.24
N ALA A 415 10.84 33.45 -22.97
CA ALA A 415 11.28 32.34 -22.12
C ALA A 415 12.06 31.33 -23.00
N ALA A 416 13.20 31.77 -23.57
CA ALA A 416 14.12 30.95 -24.36
C ALA A 416 15.47 31.69 -24.50
N PRO A 417 16.60 31.17 -23.97
CA PRO A 417 17.92 31.60 -24.39
C PRO A 417 18.38 30.80 -25.63
N ASP A 418 18.70 31.51 -26.72
CA ASP A 418 19.28 30.95 -27.95
C ASP A 418 20.62 30.25 -27.67
N ALA A 419 20.72 28.99 -28.08
CA ALA A 419 21.90 28.15 -27.93
C ALA A 419 22.94 28.43 -29.03
N THR A 420 23.76 29.48 -28.90
CA THR A 420 24.94 29.64 -29.78
C THR A 420 26.18 30.27 -29.12
N THR A 421 26.50 29.99 -27.86
CA THR A 421 27.92 30.05 -27.39
C THR A 421 28.07 29.51 -25.97
N THR A 422 28.71 28.34 -25.82
CA THR A 422 29.80 28.02 -24.85
C THR A 422 29.91 26.50 -24.61
N ASN A 423 30.57 25.81 -25.56
CA ASN A 423 31.09 24.44 -25.43
C ASN A 423 32.28 24.35 -24.44
N ALA A 424 32.23 24.99 -23.28
CA ALA A 424 33.34 24.97 -22.30
C ALA A 424 32.90 24.84 -20.83
N GLN A 425 31.60 24.77 -20.55
CA GLN A 425 31.07 24.48 -19.20
C GLN A 425 30.22 23.20 -19.12
N ALA A 426 29.92 22.55 -20.25
CA ALA A 426 29.22 21.27 -20.30
C ALA A 426 30.03 20.12 -19.66
N ASP A 427 31.37 20.15 -19.73
CA ASP A 427 32.25 19.10 -19.16
C ASP A 427 32.37 19.11 -17.63
N LYS A 428 31.69 20.03 -16.92
CA LYS A 428 31.54 19.99 -15.45
C LYS A 428 30.11 19.73 -14.99
N ILE A 429 29.16 19.68 -15.92
CA ILE A 429 27.74 19.42 -15.65
C ILE A 429 27.41 17.93 -15.89
N GLU A 430 28.20 17.23 -16.68
CA GLU A 430 28.10 15.77 -16.92
C GLU A 430 28.45 14.86 -15.72
N SER A 431 28.86 15.41 -14.57
CA SER A 431 29.10 14.59 -13.35
C SER A 431 27.93 14.57 -12.35
N GLY A 432 26.81 15.22 -12.68
CA GLY A 432 25.61 15.29 -11.83
C GLY A 432 24.47 14.35 -12.22
N PHE A 433 24.54 13.69 -13.38
CA PHE A 433 23.59 12.65 -13.77
C PHE A 433 23.95 11.31 -13.13
N SER A 434 23.74 11.24 -11.82
CA SER A 434 23.48 10.00 -11.09
C SER A 434 22.14 10.21 -10.40
N THR A 435 21.10 9.56 -10.92
CA THR A 435 19.79 9.47 -10.26
C THR A 435 19.89 8.52 -9.07
N ALA A 436 20.60 8.96 -8.03
CA ALA A 436 20.32 8.57 -6.68
C ALA A 436 19.31 9.58 -6.12
N HIS A 437 18.12 9.12 -5.72
CA HIS A 437 17.34 9.85 -4.72
C HIS A 437 18.28 10.11 -3.54
N ASP A 438 18.68 11.36 -3.36
CA ASP A 438 19.50 11.74 -2.22
C ASP A 438 18.62 11.73 -0.96
N LEU A 439 18.48 10.54 -0.38
CA LEU A 439 17.84 10.28 0.91
C LEU A 439 18.69 10.83 2.08
N SER A 440 19.81 11.52 1.80
CA SER A 440 20.70 12.07 2.84
C SER A 440 20.24 13.40 3.42
N ALA A 441 19.26 14.09 2.81
CA ALA A 441 18.73 15.36 3.29
C ALA A 441 17.44 15.20 4.12
N GLN A 442 17.39 14.26 5.07
CA GLN A 442 16.32 14.23 6.08
C GLN A 442 16.82 14.88 7.38
N PRO A 443 16.13 15.89 7.94
CA PRO A 443 16.47 16.42 9.25
C PRO A 443 16.26 15.33 10.31
N GLU A 444 17.23 15.22 11.23
CA GLU A 444 17.49 14.08 12.13
C GLU A 444 16.33 13.55 13.01
N HIS A 445 15.11 14.11 13.01
CA HIS A 445 14.06 13.76 13.99
C HIS A 445 12.59 13.75 13.47
N ARG A 446 12.32 13.33 12.23
CA ARG A 446 10.92 12.98 11.83
C ARG A 446 10.58 11.56 12.29
N THR A 447 9.46 11.36 12.98
CA THR A 447 8.93 10.01 13.24
C THR A 447 8.50 9.36 11.92
N PRO A 448 8.92 8.13 11.61
CA PRO A 448 8.58 7.47 10.36
C PRO A 448 7.07 7.27 10.23
N CYS A 449 6.49 7.58 9.07
CA CYS A 449 5.09 7.25 8.77
C CYS A 449 4.96 5.82 8.21
N PHE A 450 3.73 5.37 7.96
CA PHE A 450 3.49 4.01 7.46
C PHE A 450 4.14 3.82 6.08
N GLU A 451 4.07 4.84 5.23
CA GLU A 451 4.58 4.89 3.88
C GLU A 451 6.11 4.75 3.86
N ASP A 452 6.82 5.36 4.82
CA ASP A 452 8.27 5.21 4.97
C ASP A 452 8.63 3.71 5.15
N TYR A 453 7.87 2.97 5.96
CA TYR A 453 8.12 1.54 6.13
C TYR A 453 7.91 0.75 4.84
N VAL A 454 6.89 1.09 4.06
CA VAL A 454 6.56 0.41 2.80
C VAL A 454 7.62 0.70 1.73
N ILE A 455 7.98 1.98 1.52
CA ILE A 455 8.94 2.41 0.50
C ILE A 455 10.31 1.77 0.76
N TYR A 456 10.83 1.89 1.98
CA TYR A 456 12.14 1.30 2.30
C TYR A 456 12.12 -0.23 2.24
N ALA A 457 10.99 -0.87 2.54
CA ALA A 457 10.85 -2.32 2.39
C ALA A 457 10.86 -2.72 0.91
N GLU A 458 10.21 -1.97 0.04
CA GLU A 458 10.17 -2.24 -1.39
C GLU A 458 11.53 -2.03 -2.06
N LEU A 459 12.26 -0.98 -1.69
CA LEU A 459 13.66 -0.79 -2.08
C LEU A 459 14.53 -1.98 -1.63
N GLN A 460 14.32 -2.49 -0.42
CA GLN A 460 15.03 -3.66 0.07
C GLN A 460 14.71 -4.91 -0.77
N ARG A 461 13.45 -5.13 -1.18
CA ARG A 461 13.09 -6.27 -2.04
C ARG A 461 13.64 -6.14 -3.45
N ALA A 462 13.70 -4.93 -4.00
CA ALA A 462 14.36 -4.68 -5.28
C ALA A 462 15.86 -5.05 -5.20
N HIS A 463 16.55 -4.65 -4.14
CA HIS A 463 17.94 -5.05 -3.88
C HIS A 463 18.09 -6.57 -3.76
N ASP A 464 17.26 -7.22 -2.94
CA ASP A 464 17.34 -8.67 -2.71
C ASP A 464 17.13 -9.50 -4.00
N ASP A 465 16.21 -9.07 -4.87
CA ASP A 465 15.95 -9.75 -6.15
C ASP A 465 17.06 -9.48 -7.20
N ALA A 466 17.67 -8.28 -7.18
CA ALA A 466 18.81 -7.95 -8.02
C ALA A 466 20.07 -8.77 -7.68
N VAL A 467 20.34 -9.03 -6.38
CA VAL A 467 21.47 -9.87 -5.93
C VAL A 467 21.35 -11.31 -6.41
N ASP A 468 20.14 -11.86 -6.45
CA ASP A 468 19.89 -13.29 -6.75
C ASP A 468 19.51 -13.56 -8.23
N GLY A 469 19.42 -12.52 -9.08
CA GLY A 469 19.20 -12.66 -10.53
C GLY A 469 17.83 -13.20 -10.94
N LYS A 470 16.78 -12.98 -10.15
CA LYS A 470 15.41 -13.44 -10.44
C LYS A 470 14.45 -12.26 -10.63
N ARG A 471 13.74 -12.21 -11.78
CA ARG A 471 12.71 -11.20 -12.07
C ARG A 471 11.42 -11.41 -11.26
N ARG A 472 10.75 -10.30 -10.92
CA ARG A 472 9.50 -10.24 -10.15
C ARG A 472 8.31 -10.92 -10.86
N PRO A 473 7.31 -11.43 -10.11
CA PRO A 473 5.99 -11.73 -10.64
C PRO A 473 5.21 -10.44 -10.95
N TRP A 474 4.65 -10.36 -12.15
CA TRP A 474 3.93 -9.25 -12.78
C TRP A 474 2.81 -8.58 -11.96
N THR A 475 2.29 -9.22 -10.90
CA THR A 475 1.17 -8.68 -10.11
C THR A 475 1.57 -7.66 -9.04
N ALA A 476 2.83 -7.65 -8.60
CA ALA A 476 3.30 -6.71 -7.57
C ALA A 476 3.63 -5.32 -8.13
N ASP A 477 4.10 -5.25 -9.39
CA ASP A 477 4.47 -4.00 -10.05
C ASP A 477 3.22 -3.14 -10.40
N ARG A 478 2.07 -3.78 -10.59
CA ARG A 478 0.78 -3.08 -10.78
C ARG A 478 0.30 -2.31 -9.54
N LEU A 479 0.51 -2.84 -8.34
CA LEU A 479 0.11 -2.17 -7.09
C LEU A 479 1.01 -0.96 -6.79
N TYR A 480 2.28 -1.03 -7.20
CA TYR A 480 3.24 0.08 -7.10
C TYR A 480 2.91 1.20 -8.10
N ALA A 481 2.59 0.86 -9.35
CA ALA A 481 2.17 1.82 -10.38
C ALA A 481 0.86 2.55 -10.02
N ILE A 482 -0.08 1.85 -9.38
CA ILE A 482 -1.35 2.42 -8.92
C ILE A 482 -1.17 3.33 -7.69
N ALA A 483 -0.21 3.03 -6.82
CA ALA A 483 0.02 3.81 -5.59
C ALA A 483 0.83 5.10 -5.81
N HIS A 484 1.56 5.22 -6.92
CA HIS A 484 2.55 6.29 -7.12
C HIS A 484 2.43 7.07 -8.44
N GLY A 485 1.46 6.77 -9.31
CA GLY A 485 1.21 7.56 -10.53
C GLY A 485 2.38 7.65 -11.52
N ALA A 486 3.49 6.94 -11.27
CA ALA A 486 4.68 6.93 -12.09
C ALA A 486 4.79 5.58 -12.82
N LEU A 487 5.17 5.63 -14.10
CA LEU A 487 5.77 4.49 -14.77
C LEU A 487 6.90 3.94 -13.89
N PRO A 488 7.12 2.62 -13.84
CA PRO A 488 8.41 2.15 -13.37
C PRO A 488 9.43 2.68 -14.38
N VAL A 489 10.22 3.68 -13.98
CA VAL A 489 11.57 3.79 -14.55
C VAL A 489 12.15 2.42 -14.34
N GLN A 490 12.44 1.71 -15.44
CA GLN A 490 13.20 0.50 -15.41
C GLN A 490 14.62 0.88 -14.97
N HIS A 491 14.74 1.10 -13.67
CA HIS A 491 15.98 1.36 -13.02
C HIS A 491 16.72 0.02 -13.06
N ASP A 492 17.68 -0.09 -13.98
CA ASP A 492 18.84 -0.95 -13.77
C ASP A 492 19.61 -0.37 -12.56
N LEU A 493 19.00 -0.42 -11.37
CA LEU A 493 19.64 -0.02 -10.12
C LEU A 493 20.78 -0.99 -9.91
N THR A 494 21.99 -0.44 -9.97
CA THR A 494 23.18 -1.22 -9.62
C THR A 494 23.10 -1.55 -8.11
N LEU A 495 23.64 -2.72 -7.71
CA LEU A 495 23.62 -3.19 -6.31
C LEU A 495 24.19 -2.15 -5.31
N THR A 496 25.06 -1.27 -5.79
CA THR A 496 25.66 -0.15 -5.06
C THR A 496 24.67 0.95 -4.70
N GLU A 497 23.84 1.42 -5.65
CA GLU A 497 22.90 2.54 -5.43
C GLU A 497 21.79 2.19 -4.43
N THR A 498 21.31 0.94 -4.44
CA THR A 498 20.29 0.47 -3.49
C THR A 498 20.84 0.28 -2.08
N SER A 499 22.09 -0.18 -1.92
CA SER A 499 22.75 -0.25 -0.60
C SER A 499 22.96 1.14 -0.01
N ASP A 500 23.45 2.08 -0.83
CA ASP A 500 23.73 3.46 -0.40
C ASP A 500 22.43 4.21 -0.03
N SER A 501 21.32 3.94 -0.72
CA SER A 501 19.99 4.51 -0.39
C SER A 501 19.46 4.10 1.00
N GLN A 502 19.75 2.88 1.47
CA GLN A 502 19.31 2.38 2.78
C GLN A 502 20.12 3.00 3.93
N THR A 503 21.39 3.36 3.67
CA THR A 503 22.30 3.95 4.66
C THR A 503 22.48 5.46 4.52
N ALA A 504 21.88 6.06 3.50
CA ALA A 504 21.94 7.50 3.26
C ALA A 504 21.37 8.30 4.43
N GLY A 505 22.17 9.26 4.93
CA GLY A 505 21.83 10.12 6.07
C GLY A 505 21.98 9.47 7.45
N LEU A 506 22.44 8.21 7.54
CA LEU A 506 22.71 7.55 8.83
C LEU A 506 24.07 7.96 9.38
N THR A 507 24.16 8.12 10.70
CA THR A 507 25.45 8.26 11.38
C THR A 507 26.32 7.01 11.20
N ASP A 508 27.64 7.12 11.33
CA ASP A 508 28.56 5.96 11.25
C ASP A 508 28.13 4.80 12.15
N LEU A 509 27.62 5.11 13.35
CA LEU A 509 27.11 4.12 14.30
C LEU A 509 25.83 3.44 13.82
N GLU A 510 24.95 4.15 13.14
CA GLU A 510 23.71 3.59 12.59
C GLU A 510 23.97 2.75 11.36
N THR A 511 24.86 3.21 10.47
CA THR A 511 25.37 2.44 9.35
C THR A 511 26.07 1.16 9.83
N GLU A 512 26.86 1.22 10.91
CA GLU A 512 27.45 0.03 11.54
C GLU A 512 26.38 -0.92 12.08
N LYS A 513 25.30 -0.40 12.69
CA LYS A 513 24.16 -1.23 13.15
C LYS A 513 23.43 -1.90 11.99
N VAL A 514 23.22 -1.21 10.88
CA VAL A 514 22.60 -1.77 9.66
C VAL A 514 23.48 -2.88 9.08
N ASN A 515 24.78 -2.64 8.95
CA ASN A 515 25.75 -3.63 8.49
C ASN A 515 25.82 -4.85 9.42
N ALA A 516 25.77 -4.63 10.75
CA ALA A 516 25.69 -5.71 11.73
C ALA A 516 24.38 -6.51 11.58
N TRP A 517 23.27 -5.86 11.25
CA TRP A 517 21.99 -6.51 10.98
C TRP A 517 22.02 -7.38 9.72
N ARG A 518 22.55 -6.85 8.60
CA ARG A 518 22.78 -7.63 7.37
C ARG A 518 23.61 -8.89 7.67
N ALA A 519 24.65 -8.76 8.49
CA ALA A 519 25.51 -9.88 8.87
C ALA A 519 24.78 -10.96 9.69
N ILE A 520 23.64 -10.67 10.32
CA ILE A 520 22.85 -11.64 11.10
C ILE A 520 21.92 -12.47 10.20
N ARG A 521 21.51 -11.97 9.02
CA ARG A 521 20.61 -12.64 8.06
C ARG A 521 21.30 -13.80 7.32
N GLN A 522 21.58 -14.89 8.03
CA GLN A 522 22.33 -16.05 7.51
C GLN A 522 21.47 -17.31 7.28
N ALA A 523 20.23 -17.35 7.78
CA ALA A 523 19.41 -18.56 7.73
C ALA A 523 18.86 -18.82 6.32
N SER A 524 18.89 -20.09 5.90
CA SER A 524 18.29 -20.55 4.64
C SER A 524 16.82 -20.91 4.82
N TRP A 525 16.09 -21.06 3.71
CA TRP A 525 14.71 -21.59 3.75
C TRP A 525 14.64 -22.98 4.41
N ALA A 526 15.67 -23.81 4.25
CA ALA A 526 15.75 -25.09 4.94
C ALA A 526 15.90 -24.88 6.47
N GLY A 527 16.72 -23.92 6.90
CA GLY A 527 16.83 -23.53 8.31
C GLY A 527 15.50 -23.06 8.90
N ALA A 528 14.75 -22.24 8.16
CA ALA A 528 13.42 -21.80 8.56
C ALA A 528 12.42 -22.97 8.65
N PHE A 529 12.45 -23.92 7.72
CA PHE A 529 11.65 -25.15 7.80
C PHE A 529 11.94 -25.93 9.09
N TYR A 530 13.22 -26.12 9.44
CA TYR A 530 13.61 -26.80 10.67
C TYR A 530 13.15 -26.04 11.92
N LEU A 531 13.27 -24.72 11.95
CA LEU A 531 12.85 -23.90 13.09
C LEU A 531 11.33 -23.92 13.27
N CYS A 532 10.54 -23.66 12.22
CA CYS A 532 9.08 -23.71 12.28
C CYS A 532 8.59 -25.11 12.68
N THR A 533 9.19 -26.16 12.14
CA THR A 533 8.82 -27.53 12.49
C THR A 533 9.20 -27.88 13.92
N THR A 534 10.36 -27.45 14.41
CA THR A 534 10.78 -27.70 15.81
C THR A 534 9.84 -27.02 16.80
N ASP A 535 9.41 -25.81 16.48
CA ASP A 535 8.52 -25.03 17.32
C ASP A 535 7.13 -25.69 17.45
N ILE A 536 6.59 -26.14 16.33
CA ILE A 536 5.19 -26.59 16.29
C ILE A 536 5.08 -28.12 16.51
N LEU A 537 6.03 -28.94 16.05
CA LEU A 537 5.89 -30.39 15.99
C LEU A 537 6.01 -31.06 17.37
N GLY A 538 4.87 -31.39 17.97
CA GLY A 538 4.75 -32.19 19.19
C GLY A 538 3.35 -32.81 19.33
N PRO A 539 2.98 -33.83 18.51
CA PRO A 539 1.60 -34.32 18.40
C PRO A 539 1.10 -35.09 19.63
N PHE A 540 1.84 -35.12 20.74
CA PHE A 540 1.61 -36.05 21.85
C PHE A 540 0.31 -35.81 22.61
N ASN A 541 -0.27 -34.61 22.51
CA ASN A 541 -1.59 -34.27 23.06
C ASN A 541 -2.72 -34.42 22.02
N ALA A 542 -2.40 -34.54 20.73
CA ALA A 542 -3.42 -34.65 19.67
C ALA A 542 -4.41 -35.82 19.89
N PRO A 543 -3.97 -37.04 20.29
CA PRO A 543 -4.90 -38.13 20.57
C PRO A 543 -5.92 -37.81 21.67
N TYR A 544 -5.54 -37.00 22.66
CA TYR A 544 -6.42 -36.60 23.75
C TYR A 544 -7.49 -35.60 23.29
N ALA A 545 -7.16 -34.71 22.35
CA ALA A 545 -8.15 -33.85 21.70
C ALA A 545 -9.18 -34.68 20.90
N PHE A 546 -8.75 -35.75 20.23
CA PHE A 546 -9.64 -36.72 19.57
C PHE A 546 -10.48 -37.52 20.56
N ARG A 547 -9.97 -37.83 21.75
CA ARG A 547 -10.77 -38.43 22.82
C ARG A 547 -11.93 -37.53 23.24
N GLN A 548 -11.68 -36.23 23.42
CA GLN A 548 -12.67 -35.27 23.92
C GLN A 548 -13.72 -34.89 22.88
N ASN A 549 -13.36 -34.86 21.59
CA ASN A 549 -14.26 -34.44 20.51
C ASN A 549 -14.83 -35.62 19.69
N GLY A 550 -14.09 -36.72 19.55
CA GLY A 550 -14.43 -37.84 18.68
C GLY A 550 -13.81 -37.70 17.29
N TYR A 551 -13.97 -38.73 16.47
CA TYR A 551 -13.36 -38.79 15.14
C TYR A 551 -13.77 -37.63 14.23
N VAL A 552 -15.08 -37.38 14.11
CA VAL A 552 -15.61 -36.45 13.10
C VAL A 552 -15.27 -35.00 13.45
N PRO A 553 -15.74 -34.44 14.59
CA PRO A 553 -15.43 -33.05 14.92
C PRO A 553 -13.94 -32.85 15.17
N GLY A 554 -13.22 -33.82 15.77
CA GLY A 554 -11.78 -33.73 15.96
C GLY A 554 -11.01 -33.57 14.64
N THR A 555 -11.35 -34.38 13.62
CA THR A 555 -10.68 -34.31 12.31
C THR A 555 -11.01 -33.01 11.60
N LEU A 556 -12.29 -32.62 11.56
CA LEU A 556 -12.72 -31.37 10.91
C LEU A 556 -12.06 -30.15 11.55
N LEU A 557 -11.94 -30.13 12.88
CA LEU A 557 -11.29 -29.04 13.61
C LEU A 557 -9.78 -29.00 13.33
N TYR A 558 -9.09 -30.14 13.29
CA TYR A 558 -7.67 -30.16 12.91
C TYR A 558 -7.43 -29.65 11.47
N VAL A 559 -8.31 -30.02 10.53
CA VAL A 559 -8.25 -29.51 9.14
C VAL A 559 -8.50 -28.01 9.10
N PHE A 560 -9.58 -27.56 9.73
CA PHE A 560 -9.97 -26.15 9.74
C PHE A 560 -8.89 -25.28 10.41
N MET A 561 -8.46 -25.64 11.61
CA MET A 561 -7.43 -24.89 12.36
C MET A 561 -6.07 -24.95 11.66
N GLY A 562 -5.72 -26.08 11.03
CA GLY A 562 -4.51 -26.19 10.23
C GLY A 562 -4.51 -25.28 9.00
N GLY A 563 -5.67 -25.13 8.34
CA GLY A 563 -5.86 -24.19 7.23
C GLY A 563 -5.81 -22.72 7.68
N MET A 564 -6.49 -22.39 8.78
CA MET A 564 -6.44 -21.05 9.38
C MET A 564 -5.02 -20.66 9.79
N ALA A 565 -4.29 -21.57 10.44
CA ALA A 565 -2.90 -21.33 10.83
C ALA A 565 -1.99 -21.10 9.62
N PHE A 566 -2.23 -21.81 8.50
CA PHE A 566 -1.51 -21.56 7.26
C PHE A 566 -1.81 -20.17 6.70
N TYR A 567 -3.09 -19.77 6.66
CA TYR A 567 -3.50 -18.44 6.22
C TYR A 567 -2.88 -17.33 7.08
N CYS A 568 -2.98 -17.44 8.41
CA CYS A 568 -2.40 -16.47 9.34
C CYS A 568 -0.87 -16.38 9.21
N GLY A 569 -0.19 -17.52 9.05
CA GLY A 569 1.25 -17.54 8.80
C GLY A 569 1.65 -16.87 7.47
N GLY A 570 0.83 -17.05 6.42
CA GLY A 570 0.99 -16.38 5.13
C GLY A 570 0.74 -14.87 5.21
N LEU A 571 -0.29 -14.44 5.94
CA LEU A 571 -0.58 -13.02 6.17
C LEU A 571 0.57 -12.34 6.92
N LEU A 572 1.12 -12.99 7.95
CA LEU A 572 2.23 -12.46 8.73
C LEU A 572 3.52 -12.36 7.89
N TRP A 573 3.78 -13.34 7.03
CA TRP A 573 4.85 -13.26 6.05
C TRP A 573 4.67 -12.09 5.07
N TRP A 574 3.45 -11.91 4.55
CA TRP A 574 3.13 -10.80 3.64
C TRP A 574 3.36 -9.43 4.31
N LEU A 575 2.86 -9.26 5.55
CA LEU A 575 3.09 -8.06 6.34
C LEU A 575 4.58 -7.83 6.62
N TYR A 576 5.32 -8.88 6.97
CA TYR A 576 6.76 -8.78 7.19
C TYR A 576 7.47 -8.28 5.92
N VAL A 577 7.21 -8.90 4.77
CA VAL A 577 7.86 -8.54 3.50
C VAL A 577 7.58 -7.09 3.10
N LYS A 578 6.36 -6.60 3.35
CA LYS A 578 5.93 -5.25 3.01
C LYS A 578 6.37 -4.17 4.00
N LEU A 579 6.87 -4.54 5.17
CA LEU A 579 7.26 -3.58 6.19
C LEU A 579 8.75 -3.64 6.53
N ASP A 580 9.44 -4.76 6.33
CA ASP A 580 10.84 -4.94 6.71
C ASP A 580 11.84 -4.36 5.70
N SER A 581 12.76 -3.52 6.20
CA SER A 581 13.88 -2.93 5.47
C SER A 581 15.13 -2.85 6.33
N ASP A 582 16.28 -2.53 5.73
CA ASP A 582 17.52 -2.34 6.47
C ASP A 582 17.50 -1.05 7.32
N ARG A 583 16.86 0.02 6.81
CA ARG A 583 16.63 1.27 7.57
C ARG A 583 15.65 1.07 8.73
N PHE A 584 14.58 0.30 8.52
CA PHE A 584 13.53 0.05 9.51
C PHE A 584 13.29 -1.46 9.72
N PRO A 585 14.22 -2.16 10.39
CA PRO A 585 14.16 -3.61 10.51
C PRO A 585 13.00 -4.07 11.39
N VAL A 586 12.24 -5.06 10.92
CA VAL A 586 11.21 -5.76 11.71
C VAL A 586 11.89 -6.85 12.52
N LYS A 587 11.84 -6.75 13.86
CA LYS A 587 12.57 -7.67 14.75
C LYS A 587 11.64 -8.64 15.47
N SER A 588 10.38 -8.26 15.62
CA SER A 588 9.41 -8.97 16.43
C SER A 588 8.01 -8.75 15.90
N TYR A 589 7.10 -9.61 16.35
CA TYR A 589 5.67 -9.50 16.09
C TYR A 589 5.12 -8.11 16.46
N SER A 590 5.60 -7.52 17.57
CA SER A 590 5.15 -6.21 18.04
C SER A 590 5.53 -5.06 17.10
N ASP A 591 6.63 -5.19 16.34
CA ASP A 591 7.04 -4.14 15.40
C ASP A 591 6.08 -4.06 14.21
N ILE A 592 5.55 -5.21 13.74
CA ILE A 592 4.52 -5.25 12.70
C ILE A 592 3.23 -4.59 13.21
N THR A 593 2.86 -4.86 14.47
CA THR A 593 1.68 -4.24 15.10
C THR A 593 1.84 -2.73 15.26
N GLU A 594 3.02 -2.23 15.65
CA GLU A 594 3.24 -0.78 15.76
C GLU A 594 2.98 -0.08 14.43
N ARG A 595 3.50 -0.65 13.35
CA ARG A 595 3.41 -0.04 12.02
C ARG A 595 1.98 -0.05 11.50
N THR A 596 1.21 -1.09 11.79
CA THR A 596 -0.15 -1.27 11.26
C THR A 596 -1.25 -0.66 12.12
N ALA A 597 -1.07 -0.63 13.44
CA ALA A 597 -2.13 -0.24 14.40
C ALA A 597 -1.64 0.73 15.49
N GLY A 598 -0.42 1.25 15.36
CA GLY A 598 0.15 2.27 16.24
C GLY A 598 0.77 1.76 17.54
N ARG A 599 1.36 2.70 18.29
CA ARG A 599 2.16 2.43 19.50
C ARG A 599 1.38 1.81 20.65
N TYR A 600 0.10 2.14 20.80
CA TYR A 600 -0.72 1.55 21.87
C TYR A 600 -0.89 0.04 21.66
N MET A 601 -1.18 -0.35 20.42
CA MET A 601 -1.33 -1.76 20.05
C MET A 601 0.00 -2.53 20.12
N ARG A 602 1.14 -1.87 19.79
CA ARG A 602 2.48 -2.43 20.05
C ARG A 602 2.61 -2.89 21.50
N PHE A 603 2.29 -2.00 22.46
CA PHE A 603 2.45 -2.31 23.89
C PHE A 603 1.58 -3.49 24.32
N LEU A 604 0.31 -3.48 23.94
CA LEU A 604 -0.62 -4.59 24.25
C LEU A 604 -0.08 -5.92 23.72
N VAL A 605 0.30 -5.96 22.44
CA VAL A 605 0.77 -7.19 21.79
C VAL A 605 2.12 -7.64 22.34
N THR A 606 3.03 -6.73 22.70
CA THR A 606 4.28 -7.09 23.39
C THR A 606 4.00 -7.85 24.69
N TRP A 607 3.03 -7.41 25.49
CA TRP A 607 2.66 -8.11 26.73
C TRP A 607 2.02 -9.47 26.46
N LEU A 608 1.12 -9.56 25.46
CA LEU A 608 0.50 -10.84 25.10
C LEU A 608 1.54 -11.86 24.63
N VAL A 609 2.48 -11.46 23.77
CA VAL A 609 3.58 -12.32 23.31
C VAL A 609 4.50 -12.70 24.47
N PHE A 610 4.80 -11.79 25.39
CA PHE A 610 5.61 -12.09 26.57
C PHE A 610 4.92 -13.12 27.49
N ILE A 611 3.63 -12.92 27.78
CA ILE A 611 2.83 -13.86 28.57
C ILE A 611 2.79 -15.22 27.89
N HIS A 612 2.54 -15.25 26.58
CA HIS A 612 2.57 -16.48 25.79
C HIS A 612 3.88 -17.25 25.96
N MET A 613 5.04 -16.56 25.86
CA MET A 613 6.35 -17.21 26.01
C MET A 613 6.59 -17.76 27.42
N ILE A 614 6.16 -17.05 28.47
CA ILE A 614 6.24 -17.57 29.84
C ILE A 614 5.39 -18.83 29.99
N VAL A 615 4.17 -18.83 29.45
CA VAL A 615 3.28 -19.98 29.60
C VAL A 615 3.77 -21.18 28.79
N ASN A 616 4.38 -20.98 27.62
CA ASN A 616 5.05 -22.07 26.88
C ASN A 616 6.22 -22.67 27.69
N VAL A 617 7.00 -21.83 28.37
CA VAL A 617 8.06 -22.31 29.28
C VAL A 617 7.48 -23.06 30.48
N ALA A 618 6.38 -22.59 31.07
CA ALA A 618 5.68 -23.32 32.14
C ALA A 618 5.15 -24.67 31.64
N THR A 619 4.56 -24.72 30.45
CA THR A 619 4.00 -25.93 29.82
C THR A 619 5.07 -26.97 29.52
N THR A 620 6.18 -26.56 28.90
CA THR A 620 7.32 -27.46 28.62
C THR A 620 7.98 -27.94 29.92
N SER A 621 8.08 -27.08 30.93
CA SER A 621 8.60 -27.45 32.26
C SER A 621 7.73 -28.48 32.96
N LEU A 622 6.41 -28.32 32.86
CA LEU A 622 5.46 -29.26 33.44
C LEU A 622 5.50 -30.62 32.72
N SER A 623 5.59 -30.63 31.38
CA SER A 623 5.76 -31.85 30.59
C SER A 623 7.04 -32.60 30.95
N ALA A 624 8.15 -31.88 31.10
CA ALA A 624 9.42 -32.46 31.53
C ALA A 624 9.35 -33.00 32.98
N ALA A 625 8.73 -32.25 33.90
CA ALA A 625 8.52 -32.69 35.28
C ALA A 625 7.67 -33.96 35.35
N GLN A 626 6.63 -34.08 34.52
CA GLN A 626 5.84 -35.31 34.38
C GLN A 626 6.70 -36.48 33.93
N SER A 627 7.52 -36.30 32.89
CA SER A 627 8.44 -37.36 32.44
C SER A 627 9.42 -37.78 33.54
N LEU A 628 9.99 -36.83 34.30
CA LEU A 628 10.92 -37.13 35.41
C LEU A 628 10.22 -37.84 36.58
N TYR A 629 9.01 -37.42 36.94
CA TYR A 629 8.20 -38.06 37.97
C TYR A 629 7.88 -39.51 37.62
N GLN A 630 7.55 -39.80 36.35
CA GLN A 630 7.29 -41.15 35.89
C GLN A 630 8.56 -42.02 35.88
N LEU A 631 9.71 -41.47 35.47
CA LEU A 631 11.01 -42.17 35.47
C LEU A 631 11.48 -42.57 36.87
N THR A 632 11.13 -41.77 37.88
CA THR A 632 11.45 -42.04 39.29
C THR A 632 10.38 -42.90 39.98
N LYS A 633 9.32 -43.32 39.28
CA LYS A 633 8.18 -44.05 39.84
C LYS A 633 7.52 -43.31 41.01
N GLY A 634 7.46 -41.99 40.93
CA GLY A 634 6.88 -41.13 41.97
C GLY A 634 7.69 -41.02 43.26
N ARG A 635 8.99 -41.37 43.25
CA ARG A 635 9.87 -41.25 44.43
C ARG A 635 10.26 -39.81 44.76
N ILE A 636 10.13 -38.89 43.80
CA ILE A 636 10.34 -37.46 44.03
C ILE A 636 8.98 -36.76 44.04
N CYS A 637 8.85 -35.72 44.88
CA CYS A 637 7.68 -34.86 44.85
C CYS A 637 7.56 -34.18 43.47
N PHE A 638 6.35 -34.12 42.92
CA PHE A 638 6.10 -33.53 41.61
C PHE A 638 6.56 -32.07 41.51
N VAL A 639 6.34 -31.27 42.57
CA VAL A 639 6.81 -29.87 42.62
C VAL A 639 8.34 -29.80 42.56
N VAL A 640 9.05 -30.72 43.22
CA VAL A 640 10.52 -30.80 43.16
C VAL A 640 10.97 -31.13 41.74
N ALA A 641 10.26 -32.00 41.03
CA ALA A 641 10.55 -32.30 39.63
C ALA A 641 10.45 -31.06 38.74
N ILE A 642 9.46 -30.17 38.98
CA ILE A 642 9.36 -28.88 38.28
C ILE A 642 10.57 -28.01 38.63
N VAL A 643 10.92 -27.84 39.92
CA VAL A 643 12.07 -27.02 40.34
C VAL A 643 13.37 -27.45 39.68
N VAL A 644 13.64 -28.76 39.60
CA VAL A 644 14.83 -29.29 38.91
C VAL A 644 14.89 -28.77 37.47
N TRP A 645 13.75 -28.73 36.78
CA TRP A 645 13.69 -28.26 35.41
C TRP A 645 13.87 -26.75 35.26
N ILE A 646 13.30 -25.98 36.19
CA ILE A 646 13.46 -24.53 36.26
C ILE A 646 14.94 -24.17 36.43
N LEU A 647 15.68 -24.91 37.25
CA LEU A 647 17.13 -24.73 37.41
C LEU A 647 17.90 -25.05 36.13
N VAL A 648 17.53 -26.13 35.42
CA VAL A 648 18.12 -26.46 34.12
C VAL A 648 17.88 -25.33 33.12
N GLY A 649 16.66 -24.81 33.04
CA GLY A 649 16.30 -23.67 32.20
C GLY A 649 17.08 -22.39 32.54
N CYS A 650 17.20 -22.06 33.83
CA CYS A 650 17.98 -20.91 34.31
C CYS A 650 19.45 -20.98 33.88
N VAL A 651 20.06 -22.17 33.89
CA VAL A 651 21.46 -22.37 33.47
C VAL A 651 21.59 -22.27 31.96
N LEU A 652 20.72 -22.95 31.21
CA LEU A 652 20.78 -22.98 29.76
C LEU A 652 20.56 -21.60 29.14
N ASN A 653 19.62 -20.84 29.69
CA ASN A 653 19.25 -19.53 29.13
C ASN A 653 20.17 -18.39 29.57
N GLN A 654 21.29 -18.70 30.25
CA GLN A 654 22.43 -17.78 30.31
C GLN A 654 23.12 -17.65 28.95
N ILE A 655 22.95 -18.62 28.05
CA ILE A 655 23.45 -18.56 26.67
C ILE A 655 22.62 -17.54 25.89
N ARG A 656 23.22 -16.43 25.46
CA ARG A 656 22.50 -15.31 24.82
C ARG A 656 22.35 -15.44 23.30
N THR A 657 23.12 -16.29 22.63
CA THR A 657 23.19 -16.33 21.16
C THR A 657 22.34 -17.48 20.57
N LEU A 658 21.52 -17.18 19.55
CA LEU A 658 20.70 -18.19 18.85
C LEU A 658 21.45 -18.91 17.73
N LYS A 659 22.62 -18.39 17.29
CA LYS A 659 23.41 -18.98 16.18
C LYS A 659 23.75 -20.47 16.37
N ARG A 660 23.86 -20.94 17.62
CA ARG A 660 24.12 -22.36 17.94
C ARG A 660 22.86 -23.21 18.12
N TYR A 661 21.67 -22.59 18.14
CA TYR A 661 20.39 -23.29 18.32
C TYR A 661 19.86 -23.94 17.03
N SER A 662 20.24 -23.46 15.84
CA SER A 662 19.75 -24.05 14.57
C SER A 662 20.09 -25.55 14.43
N TRP A 663 21.30 -25.96 14.84
CA TRP A 663 21.68 -27.37 14.87
C TRP A 663 20.92 -28.18 15.94
N LEU A 664 20.71 -27.58 17.12
CA LEU A 664 19.91 -28.20 18.19
C LEU A 664 18.44 -28.37 17.78
N ALA A 665 17.87 -27.40 17.07
CA ALA A 665 16.51 -27.46 16.55
C ALA A 665 16.34 -28.65 15.59
N SER A 666 17.28 -28.85 14.66
CA SER A 666 17.27 -30.02 13.78
C SER A 666 17.24 -31.35 14.55
N SER A 667 18.00 -31.46 15.64
CA SER A 667 18.01 -32.68 16.47
C SER A 667 16.67 -32.94 17.18
N ALA A 668 15.96 -31.88 17.61
CA ALA A 668 14.68 -32.02 18.30
C ALA A 668 13.58 -32.62 17.39
N ILE A 669 13.53 -32.24 16.11
CA ILE A 669 12.59 -32.84 15.15
C ILE A 669 12.82 -34.34 15.03
N TRP A 670 14.06 -34.77 14.84
CA TRP A 670 14.38 -36.19 14.68
C TRP A 670 14.06 -36.99 15.94
N ILE A 671 14.28 -36.40 17.13
CA ILE A 671 13.87 -37.01 18.40
C ILE A 671 12.34 -37.13 18.45
N ASN A 672 11.59 -36.10 18.10
CA ASN A 672 10.13 -36.14 18.11
C ASN A 672 9.58 -37.17 17.10
N ILE A 673 10.12 -37.20 15.87
CA ILE A 673 9.80 -38.22 14.86
C ILE A 673 10.12 -39.63 15.36
N LEU A 674 11.27 -39.83 16.01
CA LEU A 674 11.63 -41.10 16.62
C LEU A 674 10.63 -41.50 17.72
N VAL A 675 10.23 -40.59 18.60
CA VAL A 675 9.21 -40.84 19.63
C VAL A 675 7.86 -41.20 19.00
N ILE A 676 7.48 -40.53 17.91
CA ILE A 676 6.26 -40.84 17.16
C ILE A 676 6.30 -42.28 16.63
N PHE A 677 7.36 -42.66 15.91
CA PHE A 677 7.48 -44.03 15.36
C PHE A 677 7.54 -45.10 16.45
N LEU A 678 8.33 -44.88 17.50
CA LEU A 678 8.41 -45.81 18.63
C LEU A 678 7.07 -45.94 19.34
N SER A 679 6.37 -44.83 19.61
CA SER A 679 5.07 -44.88 20.29
C SER A 679 3.98 -45.54 19.45
N VAL A 680 3.93 -45.30 18.14
CA VAL A 680 3.05 -46.02 17.20
C VAL A 680 3.31 -47.52 17.28
N GLY A 681 4.57 -47.95 17.19
CA GLY A 681 4.95 -49.35 17.30
C GLY A 681 4.61 -49.97 18.66
N PHE A 682 4.86 -49.25 19.76
CA PHE A 682 4.56 -49.71 21.11
C PHE A 682 3.06 -49.84 21.37
N ILE A 683 2.25 -48.88 20.91
CA ILE A 683 0.80 -48.87 21.11
C ILE A 683 0.14 -50.00 20.31
N ALA A 684 0.64 -50.30 19.11
CA ALA A 684 0.15 -51.43 18.31
C ALA A 684 0.36 -52.80 19.00
N HIS A 685 1.40 -52.92 19.82
CA HIS A 685 1.85 -54.17 20.45
C HIS A 685 1.67 -54.19 21.97
N SER A 686 0.88 -53.29 22.53
CA SER A 686 0.56 -53.30 23.96
C SER A 686 -0.88 -52.88 24.23
N PRO A 687 -1.51 -53.44 25.27
CA PRO A 687 -2.79 -52.92 25.72
C PRO A 687 -2.61 -51.50 26.29
N PRO A 688 -3.69 -50.69 26.32
CA PRO A 688 -3.70 -49.41 26.98
C PRO A 688 -3.23 -49.51 28.44
N ASN A 689 -2.68 -48.41 28.96
CA ASN A 689 -2.29 -48.29 30.35
C ASN A 689 -3.53 -48.13 31.26
N TYR A 690 -4.22 -49.23 31.52
CA TYR A 690 -5.45 -49.25 32.34
C TYR A 690 -5.22 -48.72 33.76
N ALA A 691 -4.05 -48.98 34.35
CA ALA A 691 -3.75 -48.49 35.70
C ALA A 691 -3.70 -46.96 35.74
N ALA A 692 -3.05 -46.32 34.77
CA ALA A 692 -3.03 -44.86 34.66
C ALA A 692 -4.41 -44.29 34.29
N ALA A 693 -5.14 -44.91 33.37
CA ALA A 693 -6.48 -44.46 33.00
C ALA A 693 -7.48 -44.55 34.17
N LYS A 694 -7.38 -45.59 35.00
CA LYS A 694 -8.16 -45.72 36.24
C LYS A 694 -7.78 -44.64 37.26
N ALA A 695 -6.49 -44.34 37.41
CA ALA A 695 -6.03 -43.29 38.30
C ALA A 695 -6.47 -41.89 37.85
N SER A 696 -6.46 -41.61 36.54
CA SER A 696 -6.79 -40.29 35.99
C SER A 696 -8.30 -40.06 35.83
N TYR A 697 -9.06 -41.09 35.46
CA TYR A 697 -10.46 -40.95 35.03
C TYR A 697 -11.44 -41.89 35.75
N GLY A 698 -10.95 -42.82 36.59
CA GLY A 698 -11.81 -43.82 37.25
C GLY A 698 -12.36 -44.91 36.32
N ILE A 699 -11.79 -45.09 35.13
CA ILE A 699 -12.28 -46.06 34.14
C ILE A 699 -11.60 -47.42 34.37
N ASP A 700 -12.41 -48.47 34.58
CA ASP A 700 -11.92 -49.85 34.72
C ASP A 700 -11.45 -50.46 33.40
N ALA A 701 -10.60 -51.48 33.47
CA ALA A 701 -10.07 -52.18 32.31
C ALA A 701 -11.20 -52.91 31.55
N GLY A 702 -11.24 -52.74 30.23
CA GLY A 702 -12.28 -53.30 29.37
C GLY A 702 -12.01 -53.02 27.88
N PRO A 703 -12.94 -53.39 26.98
CA PRO A 703 -12.77 -53.17 25.55
C PRO A 703 -12.62 -51.68 25.22
N VAL A 704 -11.84 -51.39 24.19
CA VAL A 704 -11.59 -50.02 23.72
C VAL A 704 -12.84 -49.50 23.00
N ILE A 705 -13.44 -48.45 23.54
CA ILE A 705 -14.62 -47.77 23.04
C ILE A 705 -14.18 -46.48 22.36
N LYS A 706 -14.69 -46.26 21.15
CA LYS A 706 -14.33 -45.14 20.27
C LYS A 706 -15.60 -44.48 19.79
N GLN A 707 -15.62 -43.16 19.72
CA GLN A 707 -16.81 -42.40 19.40
C GLN A 707 -16.57 -41.57 18.14
N ALA A 708 -17.52 -41.64 17.20
CA ALA A 708 -17.53 -40.75 16.03
C ALA A 708 -17.76 -39.30 16.47
N PHE A 709 -18.71 -39.10 17.38
CA PHE A 709 -19.02 -37.85 18.05
C PHE A 709 -18.94 -38.09 19.56
N ALA A 710 -18.00 -37.44 20.23
CA ALA A 710 -17.76 -37.74 21.64
C ALA A 710 -18.79 -37.07 22.55
N SER A 711 -19.24 -37.80 23.57
CA SER A 711 -20.25 -37.36 24.54
C SER A 711 -19.60 -37.02 25.89
N TYR A 712 -18.72 -36.02 25.90
CA TYR A 712 -18.11 -35.47 27.12
C TYR A 712 -18.77 -34.14 27.53
N PRO A 713 -18.63 -33.71 28.79
CA PRO A 713 -19.07 -32.39 29.23
C PRO A 713 -18.54 -31.27 28.34
N PHE A 714 -19.33 -30.21 28.16
CA PHE A 714 -19.02 -29.11 27.25
C PHE A 714 -17.61 -28.53 27.48
N TYR A 715 -17.22 -28.32 28.74
CA TYR A 715 -15.90 -27.77 29.08
C TYR A 715 -14.73 -28.67 28.63
N GLU A 716 -14.89 -30.01 28.65
CA GLU A 716 -13.84 -30.92 28.19
C GLU A 716 -13.70 -30.90 26.67
N ARG A 717 -14.83 -30.81 25.96
CA ARG A 717 -14.80 -30.69 24.49
C ARG A 717 -14.11 -29.38 24.09
N ILE A 718 -14.47 -28.27 24.74
CA ILE A 718 -13.83 -26.97 24.51
C ILE A 718 -12.34 -27.02 24.84
N ASN A 719 -11.94 -27.65 25.95
CA ASN A 719 -10.51 -27.87 26.24
C ASN A 719 -9.83 -28.65 25.11
N GLY A 720 -10.48 -29.67 24.55
CA GLY A 720 -10.00 -30.39 23.38
C GLY A 720 -9.85 -29.50 22.14
N VAL A 721 -10.81 -28.62 21.86
CA VAL A 721 -10.71 -27.62 20.78
C VAL A 721 -9.51 -26.70 21.02
N MET A 722 -9.32 -26.20 22.24
CA MET A 722 -8.22 -25.30 22.56
C MET A 722 -6.85 -26.01 22.49
N ASN A 723 -6.78 -27.31 22.77
CA ASN A 723 -5.57 -28.10 22.53
C ASN A 723 -5.26 -28.20 21.02
N ILE A 724 -6.27 -28.23 20.15
CA ILE A 724 -6.08 -28.17 18.68
C ILE A 724 -5.56 -26.80 18.25
N VAL A 725 -6.12 -25.71 18.80
CA VAL A 725 -5.63 -24.34 18.54
C VAL A 725 -4.19 -24.17 19.01
N TYR A 726 -3.88 -24.60 20.24
CA TYR A 726 -2.51 -24.61 20.77
C TYR A 726 -1.55 -25.40 19.88
N ALA A 727 -2.01 -26.53 19.33
CA ALA A 727 -1.25 -27.39 18.42
C ALA A 727 -0.71 -26.66 17.18
N TYR A 728 -1.36 -25.56 16.75
CA TYR A 728 -0.93 -24.74 15.61
C TYR A 728 -0.41 -23.35 16.01
N GLY A 729 -0.18 -23.12 17.32
CA GLY A 729 0.13 -21.80 17.90
C GLY A 729 1.53 -21.23 17.69
N GLY A 730 2.26 -21.60 16.63
CA GLY A 730 3.67 -21.21 16.43
C GLY A 730 3.91 -19.90 15.67
N ALA A 731 2.86 -19.28 15.12
CA ALA A 731 3.00 -18.09 14.27
C ALA A 731 3.65 -16.89 14.98
N THR A 732 3.62 -16.84 16.32
CA THR A 732 4.15 -15.75 17.13
C THR A 732 5.66 -15.54 16.99
N ILE A 733 6.40 -16.59 16.57
CA ILE A 733 7.87 -16.57 16.43
C ILE A 733 8.30 -16.33 14.96
N PHE A 734 7.35 -16.35 14.01
CA PHE A 734 7.68 -16.25 12.59
C PHE A 734 8.45 -14.98 12.22
N PRO A 735 8.10 -13.77 12.71
CA PRO A 735 8.85 -12.56 12.38
C PRO A 735 10.32 -12.65 12.78
N GLN A 736 10.63 -13.30 13.90
CA GLN A 736 11.99 -13.53 14.37
C GLN A 736 12.74 -14.54 13.49
N ILE A 737 12.05 -15.59 13.03
CA ILE A 737 12.64 -16.57 12.09
C ILE A 737 12.93 -15.88 10.76
N ILE A 738 11.97 -15.12 10.23
CA ILE A 738 12.10 -14.40 8.96
C ILE A 738 13.21 -13.34 9.04
N ALA A 739 13.35 -12.65 10.18
CA ALA A 739 14.42 -11.68 10.42
C ALA A 739 15.84 -12.27 10.43
N GLU A 740 15.99 -13.57 10.67
CA GLU A 740 17.28 -14.27 10.54
C GLU A 740 17.51 -14.83 9.13
N MET A 741 16.50 -14.84 8.26
CA MET A 741 16.62 -15.40 6.91
C MET A 741 17.43 -14.49 5.99
N ARG A 742 18.30 -15.11 5.18
CA ARG A 742 18.98 -14.42 4.08
C ARG A 742 17.99 -13.87 3.06
N ARG A 743 16.94 -14.64 2.73
CA ARG A 743 15.89 -14.27 1.77
C ARG A 743 14.49 -14.47 2.38
N PRO A 744 13.86 -13.42 2.94
CA PRO A 744 12.52 -13.50 3.54
C PRO A 744 11.43 -14.05 2.60
N MET A 745 11.56 -13.84 1.29
CA MET A 745 10.59 -14.32 0.29
C MET A 745 10.46 -15.84 0.25
N ASP A 746 11.52 -16.58 0.59
CA ASP A 746 11.50 -18.05 0.58
C ASP A 746 10.83 -18.65 1.83
N PHE A 747 10.46 -17.83 2.81
CA PHE A 747 9.82 -18.31 4.04
C PHE A 747 8.52 -19.05 3.75
N LEU A 748 7.67 -18.54 2.84
CA LEU A 748 6.39 -19.18 2.55
C LEU A 748 6.57 -20.60 1.98
N LYS A 749 7.63 -20.83 1.19
CA LYS A 749 8.00 -22.17 0.73
C LYS A 749 8.36 -23.08 1.91
N ALA A 750 9.23 -22.60 2.82
CA ALA A 750 9.64 -23.36 4.00
C ALA A 750 8.44 -23.69 4.91
N PHE A 751 7.60 -22.69 5.17
CA PHE A 751 6.41 -22.82 6.00
C PHE A 751 5.36 -23.74 5.37
N SER A 752 5.13 -23.69 4.06
CA SER A 752 4.20 -24.59 3.37
C SER A 752 4.58 -26.07 3.54
N ILE A 753 5.87 -26.38 3.42
CA ILE A 753 6.38 -27.75 3.62
C ILE A 753 6.28 -28.15 5.09
N ALA A 754 6.65 -27.26 6.01
CA ALA A 754 6.54 -27.50 7.45
C ALA A 754 5.08 -27.77 7.86
N GLN A 755 4.16 -26.91 7.43
CA GLN A 755 2.74 -26.99 7.76
C GLN A 755 2.11 -28.28 7.22
N ALA A 756 2.44 -28.68 5.99
CA ALA A 756 1.97 -29.95 5.42
C ALA A 756 2.46 -31.16 6.23
N LEU A 757 3.73 -31.16 6.66
CA LEU A 757 4.31 -32.20 7.49
C LEU A 757 3.64 -32.27 8.87
N ILE A 758 3.53 -31.13 9.55
CA ILE A 758 2.91 -31.00 10.88
C ILE A 758 1.46 -31.49 10.83
N PHE A 759 0.67 -30.97 9.89
CA PHE A 759 -0.72 -31.35 9.70
C PHE A 759 -0.87 -32.86 9.51
N THR A 760 -0.08 -33.45 8.61
CA THR A 760 -0.13 -34.88 8.32
C THR A 760 0.20 -35.70 9.56
N ILE A 761 1.26 -35.35 10.29
CA ILE A 761 1.67 -36.06 11.51
C ILE A 761 0.61 -35.92 12.60
N TYR A 762 0.04 -34.74 12.80
CA TYR A 762 -0.92 -34.46 13.87
C TYR A 762 -2.20 -35.27 13.70
N VAL A 763 -2.77 -35.24 12.49
CA VAL A 763 -3.98 -36.00 12.17
C VAL A 763 -3.70 -37.50 12.20
N PHE A 764 -2.61 -37.96 11.56
CA PHE A 764 -2.24 -39.38 11.57
C PHE A 764 -2.04 -39.91 12.98
N TYR A 765 -1.18 -39.27 13.77
CA TYR A 765 -0.83 -39.72 15.12
C TYR A 765 -2.03 -39.67 16.06
N GLY A 766 -2.80 -38.57 15.99
CA GLY A 766 -4.04 -38.39 16.74
C GLY A 766 -5.05 -39.51 16.51
N LEU A 767 -5.39 -39.76 15.25
CA LEU A 767 -6.32 -40.81 14.84
C LEU A 767 -5.80 -42.20 15.18
N TYR A 768 -4.51 -42.45 14.94
CA TYR A 768 -3.90 -43.75 15.19
C TYR A 768 -3.98 -44.13 16.66
N VAL A 769 -3.48 -43.27 17.56
CA VAL A 769 -3.46 -43.56 18.99
C VAL A 769 -4.88 -43.64 19.56
N TYR A 770 -5.79 -42.74 19.16
CA TYR A 770 -7.19 -42.81 19.59
C TYR A 770 -7.87 -44.11 19.12
N SER A 771 -7.50 -44.63 17.94
CA SER A 771 -8.06 -45.89 17.41
C SER A 771 -7.66 -47.14 18.20
N PHE A 772 -6.53 -47.10 18.91
CA PHE A 772 -6.04 -48.19 19.75
C PHE A 772 -6.36 -48.00 21.24
N GLN A 773 -6.50 -46.76 21.71
CA GLN A 773 -6.68 -46.47 23.14
C GLN A 773 -8.07 -45.95 23.50
N GLY A 774 -8.81 -45.31 22.58
CA GLY A 774 -10.18 -44.85 22.80
C GLY A 774 -10.37 -44.06 24.11
N GLN A 775 -11.28 -44.53 24.97
CA GLN A 775 -11.55 -43.96 26.29
C GLN A 775 -10.41 -44.12 27.31
N TYR A 776 -9.28 -44.74 26.96
CA TYR A 776 -8.09 -44.84 27.81
C TYR A 776 -6.98 -43.87 27.39
N THR A 777 -7.15 -43.09 26.32
CA THR A 777 -6.15 -42.13 25.85
C THR A 777 -5.79 -41.12 26.95
N LEU A 778 -4.50 -41.01 27.24
CA LEU A 778 -3.93 -40.05 28.20
C LEU A 778 -3.48 -38.77 27.49
N PRO A 779 -3.33 -37.63 28.20
CA PRO A 779 -2.91 -36.35 27.60
C PRO A 779 -1.52 -36.41 26.97
N VAL A 780 -0.66 -37.31 27.46
CA VAL A 780 0.65 -37.60 26.86
C VAL A 780 0.59 -38.99 26.25
N ALA A 781 0.41 -39.06 24.93
CA ALA A 781 0.09 -40.29 24.21
C ALA A 781 1.03 -41.48 24.48
N PHE A 782 2.35 -41.25 24.49
CA PHE A 782 3.34 -42.31 24.71
C PHE A 782 3.34 -42.87 26.15
N GLN A 783 2.70 -42.19 27.11
CA GLN A 783 2.48 -42.73 28.46
C GLN A 783 1.29 -43.69 28.53
N GLY A 784 0.44 -43.72 27.49
CA GLY A 784 -0.68 -44.64 27.37
C GLY A 784 -0.29 -46.09 27.10
N VAL A 785 1.00 -46.38 26.91
CA VAL A 785 1.57 -47.72 26.76
C VAL A 785 1.63 -48.42 28.11
N SER A 786 1.22 -49.68 28.23
CA SER A 786 1.19 -50.40 29.53
C SER A 786 2.56 -50.80 30.08
N LYS A 787 3.57 -51.03 29.23
CA LYS A 787 4.91 -51.49 29.66
C LYS A 787 5.77 -50.31 30.15
N TYR A 788 6.23 -50.40 31.40
CA TYR A 788 7.08 -49.38 32.02
C TYR A 788 8.37 -49.10 31.24
N SER A 789 9.06 -50.12 30.71
CA SER A 789 10.30 -49.92 29.94
C SER A 789 10.07 -49.10 28.67
N TRP A 790 8.91 -49.25 28.03
CA TRP A 790 8.56 -48.49 26.81
C TRP A 790 8.17 -47.06 27.14
N GLN A 791 7.46 -46.84 28.25
CA GLN A 791 7.22 -45.49 28.80
C GLN A 791 8.53 -44.80 29.16
N THR A 792 9.51 -45.52 29.72
CA THR A 792 10.84 -45.01 30.10
C THR A 792 11.58 -44.44 28.89
N VAL A 793 11.56 -45.14 27.76
CA VAL A 793 12.17 -44.67 26.51
C VAL A 793 11.52 -43.37 26.05
N GLY A 794 10.18 -43.33 25.97
CA GLY A 794 9.43 -42.14 25.56
C GLY A 794 9.69 -40.94 26.48
N ASN A 795 9.64 -41.14 27.80
CA ASN A 795 9.91 -40.09 28.78
C ASN A 795 11.36 -39.57 28.71
N THR A 796 12.34 -40.43 28.45
CA THR A 796 13.75 -40.01 28.35
C THR A 796 13.98 -39.15 27.12
N LEU A 797 13.45 -39.56 25.97
CA LEU A 797 13.56 -38.79 24.73
C LEU A 797 12.78 -37.47 24.81
N ASN A 798 11.60 -37.47 25.44
CA ASN A 798 10.81 -36.27 25.67
C ASN A 798 11.53 -35.27 26.59
N LEU A 799 12.26 -35.74 27.61
CA LEU A 799 13.11 -34.87 28.42
C LEU A 799 14.16 -34.17 27.56
N ILE A 800 14.89 -34.90 26.70
CA ILE A 800 15.92 -34.31 25.84
C ILE A 800 15.31 -33.27 24.89
N SER A 801 14.20 -33.60 24.23
CA SER A 801 13.48 -32.69 23.34
C SER A 801 12.96 -31.44 24.10
N GLY A 802 12.41 -31.65 25.30
CA GLY A 802 11.91 -30.59 26.17
C GLY A 802 13.00 -29.61 26.63
N VAL A 803 14.25 -30.05 26.80
CA VAL A 803 15.38 -29.14 27.12
C VAL A 803 15.55 -28.15 25.97
N ILE A 804 15.52 -28.65 24.74
CA ILE A 804 15.76 -27.86 23.54
C ILE A 804 14.62 -26.86 23.35
N ALA A 805 13.37 -27.31 23.46
CA ALA A 805 12.17 -26.46 23.34
C ALA A 805 12.12 -25.39 24.44
N GLY A 806 12.28 -25.77 25.72
CA GLY A 806 12.28 -24.82 26.84
C GLY A 806 13.43 -23.80 26.75
N GLY A 807 14.59 -24.25 26.29
CA GLY A 807 15.73 -23.37 26.00
C GLY A 807 15.41 -22.33 24.93
N LEU A 808 14.80 -22.75 23.83
CA LEU A 808 14.39 -21.89 22.72
C LEU A 808 13.36 -20.84 23.17
N TYR A 809 12.25 -21.28 23.77
CA TYR A 809 11.17 -20.39 24.22
C TYR A 809 11.64 -19.38 25.24
N GLY A 810 12.40 -19.82 26.22
CA GLY A 810 12.91 -18.90 27.22
C GLY A 810 13.91 -17.92 26.62
N ASN A 811 14.76 -18.30 25.65
CA ASN A 811 15.72 -17.37 25.03
C ASN A 811 15.00 -16.27 24.25
N ILE A 812 14.00 -16.65 23.45
CA ILE A 812 13.19 -15.74 22.64
C ILE A 812 12.35 -14.83 23.55
N GLY A 813 11.61 -15.41 24.50
CA GLY A 813 10.79 -14.65 25.45
C GLY A 813 11.59 -13.65 26.28
N LEU A 814 12.76 -14.07 26.78
CA LEU A 814 13.67 -13.19 27.53
C LEU A 814 14.20 -12.03 26.68
N LYS A 815 14.54 -12.26 25.41
CA LYS A 815 14.99 -11.18 24.51
C LYS A 815 13.88 -10.19 24.22
N ILE A 816 12.68 -10.66 23.92
CA ILE A 816 11.51 -9.81 23.68
C ILE A 816 11.25 -8.92 24.89
N PHE A 817 11.30 -9.50 26.09
CA PHE A 817 11.16 -8.73 27.34
C PHE A 817 12.30 -7.75 27.56
N TYR A 818 13.55 -8.19 27.40
CA TYR A 818 14.71 -7.34 27.67
C TYR A 818 14.75 -6.14 26.73
N VAL A 819 14.55 -6.35 25.43
CA VAL A 819 14.59 -5.27 24.43
C VAL A 819 13.41 -4.31 24.62
N ASN A 820 12.19 -4.82 24.75
CA ASN A 820 11.02 -3.94 24.79
C ASN A 820 10.78 -3.32 26.17
N VAL A 821 10.98 -4.07 27.25
CA VAL A 821 10.67 -3.61 28.62
C VAL A 821 11.91 -3.05 29.32
N VAL A 822 13.03 -3.78 29.34
CA VAL A 822 14.22 -3.33 30.08
C VAL A 822 14.90 -2.17 29.35
N GLU A 823 15.23 -2.31 28.07
CA GLU A 823 15.87 -1.24 27.29
C GLU A 823 14.85 -0.17 26.86
N GLY A 824 13.68 -0.58 26.37
CA GLY A 824 12.66 0.35 25.88
C GLY A 824 11.95 1.14 26.98
N VAL A 825 11.16 0.47 27.82
CA VAL A 825 10.30 1.14 28.83
C VAL A 825 11.10 1.65 30.03
N LEU A 826 11.98 0.81 30.59
CA LEU A 826 12.74 1.13 31.81
C LEU A 826 14.04 1.90 31.53
N LYS A 827 14.38 2.13 30.24
CA LYS A 827 15.62 2.80 29.80
C LYS A 827 16.88 2.19 30.44
N GLY A 828 16.88 0.87 30.58
CA GLY A 828 17.93 0.07 31.20
C GLY A 828 19.19 -0.08 30.33
N PRO A 829 20.24 -0.72 30.86
CA PRO A 829 21.52 -0.86 30.17
C PRO A 829 21.43 -1.81 28.99
N ALA A 830 22.08 -1.46 27.88
CA ALA A 830 22.14 -2.31 26.69
C ALA A 830 22.70 -3.70 27.02
N LEU A 831 22.11 -4.75 26.44
CA LEU A 831 22.35 -6.16 26.76
C LEU A 831 23.83 -6.58 26.75
N LEU A 832 24.64 -5.99 25.87
CA LEU A 832 26.06 -6.32 25.70
C LEU A 832 26.96 -5.69 26.77
N THR A 833 26.49 -4.66 27.48
CA THR A 833 27.27 -3.97 28.52
C THR A 833 27.48 -4.86 29.75
N PRO A 834 28.54 -4.65 30.56
CA PRO A 834 28.74 -5.42 31.80
C PRO A 834 27.55 -5.35 32.77
N ARG A 835 26.91 -4.18 32.87
CA ARG A 835 25.68 -3.97 33.66
C ARG A 835 24.48 -4.69 33.04
N GLY A 836 24.36 -4.65 31.71
CA GLY A 836 23.33 -5.40 30.98
C GLY A 836 23.47 -6.91 31.13
N ARG A 837 24.71 -7.43 31.19
CA ARG A 837 24.98 -8.86 31.47
C ARG A 837 24.49 -9.29 32.85
N LEU A 838 24.70 -8.46 33.88
CA LEU A 838 24.17 -8.73 35.21
C LEU A 838 22.64 -8.67 35.23
N CYS A 839 22.07 -7.64 34.60
CA CYS A 839 20.61 -7.48 34.48
C CYS A 839 19.96 -8.65 33.75
N TRP A 840 20.57 -9.14 32.67
CA TRP A 840 20.14 -10.34 31.95
C TRP A 840 20.09 -11.56 32.87
N SER A 841 21.16 -11.83 33.63
CA SER A 841 21.20 -12.99 34.53
C SER A 841 20.12 -12.94 35.61
N VAL A 842 19.82 -11.76 36.17
CA VAL A 842 18.70 -11.58 37.10
C VAL A 842 17.36 -11.81 36.40
N THR A 843 17.19 -11.27 35.19
CA THR A 843 15.95 -11.40 34.40
C THR A 843 15.67 -12.86 34.04
N VAL A 844 16.69 -13.64 33.68
CA VAL A 844 16.57 -15.09 33.44
C VAL A 844 16.00 -15.79 34.67
N ILE A 845 16.56 -15.53 35.85
CA ILE A 845 16.10 -16.15 37.09
C ILE A 845 14.63 -15.79 37.34
N VAL A 846 14.29 -14.50 37.30
CA VAL A 846 12.90 -14.05 37.52
C VAL A 846 11.93 -14.69 36.54
N PHE A 847 12.24 -14.69 35.24
CA PHE A 847 11.39 -15.24 34.19
C PHE A 847 11.04 -16.71 34.41
N TRP A 848 12.04 -17.54 34.71
CA TRP A 848 11.85 -18.97 34.95
C TRP A 848 11.12 -19.23 36.27
N TRP A 849 11.34 -18.42 37.32
CA TRP A 849 10.59 -18.53 38.58
C TRP A 849 9.13 -18.09 38.44
N VAL A 850 8.82 -17.12 37.57
CA VAL A 850 7.42 -16.80 37.24
C VAL A 850 6.77 -17.98 36.50
N GLY A 851 7.48 -18.59 35.55
CA GLY A 851 7.04 -19.83 34.90
C GLY A 851 6.80 -20.97 35.88
N PHE A 852 7.64 -21.11 36.91
CA PHE A 852 7.44 -22.07 38.01
C PHE A 852 6.14 -21.83 38.77
N ILE A 853 5.85 -20.58 39.14
CA ILE A 853 4.62 -20.23 39.87
C ILE A 853 3.39 -20.60 39.03
N ILE A 854 3.39 -20.25 37.73
CA ILE A 854 2.28 -20.57 36.82
C ILE A 854 2.13 -22.10 36.66
N GLY A 855 3.23 -22.82 36.40
CA GLY A 855 3.19 -24.27 36.21
C GLY A 855 2.83 -25.06 37.47
N SER A 856 3.16 -24.54 38.66
CA SER A 856 2.78 -25.16 39.94
C SER A 856 1.35 -24.84 40.36
N ALA A 857 0.82 -23.66 39.99
CA ALA A 857 -0.57 -23.28 40.25
C ALA A 857 -1.57 -24.10 39.43
N ILE A 858 -1.23 -24.45 38.17
CA ILE A 858 -2.07 -25.26 37.28
C ILE A 858 -1.25 -26.49 36.82
N PRO A 859 -1.16 -27.55 37.64
CA PRO A 859 -0.25 -28.69 37.40
C PRO A 859 -0.80 -29.69 36.36
N GLN A 860 -1.47 -29.20 35.31
CA GLN A 860 -1.97 -30.01 34.20
C GLN A 860 -1.61 -29.37 32.85
N VAL A 861 -0.81 -30.08 32.05
CA VAL A 861 -0.28 -29.61 30.75
C VAL A 861 -1.43 -29.23 29.81
N GLN A 862 -2.45 -30.07 29.68
CA GLN A 862 -3.59 -29.85 28.80
C GLN A 862 -4.47 -28.66 29.19
N THR A 863 -4.57 -28.34 30.47
CA THR A 863 -5.34 -27.18 30.95
C THR A 863 -4.57 -25.90 30.66
N LEU A 864 -3.26 -25.94 30.90
CA LEU A 864 -2.37 -24.82 30.61
C LEU A 864 -2.28 -24.55 29.10
N SER A 865 -2.10 -25.58 28.28
CA SER A 865 -2.12 -25.48 26.81
C SER A 865 -3.46 -24.96 26.28
N GLY A 866 -4.58 -25.45 26.82
CA GLY A 866 -5.91 -24.95 26.44
C GLY A 866 -6.14 -23.48 26.79
N MET A 867 -5.61 -23.01 27.92
CA MET A 867 -5.67 -21.59 28.31
C MET A 867 -4.87 -20.71 27.35
N VAL A 868 -3.66 -21.14 26.96
CA VAL A 868 -2.86 -20.42 25.94
C VAL A 868 -3.61 -20.37 24.61
N GLY A 869 -4.15 -21.51 24.18
CA GLY A 869 -4.97 -21.60 22.96
C GLY A 869 -6.09 -20.54 22.93
N ALA A 870 -6.77 -20.33 24.06
CA ALA A 870 -7.89 -19.39 24.15
C ALA A 870 -7.48 -17.91 24.26
N VAL A 871 -6.38 -17.59 24.94
CA VAL A 871 -6.02 -16.20 25.28
C VAL A 871 -5.09 -15.56 24.25
N THR A 872 -4.18 -16.34 23.66
CA THR A 872 -3.08 -15.77 22.85
C THR A 872 -3.05 -16.26 21.41
N ASN A 873 -3.83 -17.30 21.06
CA ASN A 873 -3.77 -17.97 19.76
C ASN A 873 -5.12 -18.00 19.03
N MET A 874 -6.11 -17.25 19.52
CA MET A 874 -7.47 -17.22 18.98
C MET A 874 -7.66 -16.15 17.91
#